data_AF-A0A1V6FMP0-F1
#
_entry.id   AF-A0A1V6FMP0-F1
#
_cell.length_a   1.000
_cell.length_b   1.000
_cell.length_c   1.000
_cell.angle_alpha   90.00
_cell.angle_beta   90.00
_cell.angle_gamma   90.00
#
_symmetry.space_group_name_H-M   'P 1'
#
loop_
_entity.id
_entity.type
_entity.pdbx_description
1 polymer ?
#
loop_
_entity_poly.entity_id
_entity_poly.type
_entity_poly.pdbx_seq_one_letter_code
_entity_poly.pdbx_strand_id
1 'polypeptide(L)'
;MNREYCCQSPIGKVVAVVTAALTVVVGAFFLPYAASAAPLFDAGATTWSIRHDSLAGPTIRFAAEELQTTLAAISGATLPVVMEETAGPAIILGVLPEVTAPDEIAILSEPDVLRLGGGSERAVLHAVYAFLQDPLGVRWLWPGEDGAFIPRRTRWEVPPLASRYRPPIRYRGLHLCGDWRDVKDFRLWMARNFINIHRHGGHGDSRMFYNMQSSHNVRLPKELFALRPELFAQIRGQRYPSQMCFSQPEGEAIVAEQLLAKLPADLEILSLFPSDNMDYCQCPQCTAQGVSTAWFSFYNRLIAALHAQRPSLKFATIAYQGYRDVPAVAVSPCEFVEYASHARCHVHTLGDPTCERNRDTLAEMRQWQQTGAVMGHYAYEFDTFRASPFLPFFTIIEDAVQTSVSLGHVAVITEVSLSPRSGPPEQAYAVRNRLPIWLYARLLWNPYMRVTDLVWEWCETAYGAAAAPMRVYLLAMDRAWSALPVHCTILGQAATVAPQLITPELQKTAAEAFLAADRALDGAVNPAVEREKILFRQWLDMLGHDHEVLVPLLPATTEAPASAQGSSPLPLPGAAVRLAWSPEKLFVSDITAACEVVLSTGLGGETWHFAVDAAGTPSAWRISAVGVRDDRWQPEWSFSKGVMAIPFAALGAAPAGNEVWALRVLSGQQAFPEASAPPAGLRFCMSAKTDRTVLWWSGRPSRDDREVTHVRRQFQEAGWQFKLGVAANLATGSADVYWFRNPGYENKPPVEAWLEIRKRIEAGALAVFVSYARMPLEQYFDDPSFFVAVREIRGLPLAARQVKRLQPGAWLKTPHKLGNFGITPAYGLVPKQPEVWEALADMPVDGDQPDATVPFILARRYGQGTVVVMGDRVAVKPVQLVENFLQLHTP
;
A
#
# COMPACT_ATOMS: atom_id res chain seq x y z
N MET A 1 -46.41 24.29 38.40
CA MET A 1 -45.61 24.37 39.63
C MET A 1 -44.15 24.56 39.21
N ASN A 2 -43.76 25.75 38.76
CA ASN A 2 -43.19 26.87 39.55
C ASN A 2 -41.97 26.50 40.41
N ARG A 3 -40.75 26.82 39.93
CA ARG A 3 -40.11 28.14 40.15
C ARG A 3 -38.88 28.35 39.24
N GLU A 4 -38.88 29.49 38.56
CA GLU A 4 -37.78 30.16 37.85
C GLU A 4 -36.88 30.94 38.83
N TYR A 5 -35.66 31.37 38.43
CA TYR A 5 -35.38 32.76 38.03
C TYR A 5 -33.90 33.07 37.75
N CYS A 6 -33.77 34.05 36.86
CA CYS A 6 -32.65 34.67 36.15
C CYS A 6 -31.89 35.72 36.99
N CYS A 7 -30.68 36.16 36.59
CA CYS A 7 -30.42 37.57 36.17
C CYS A 7 -28.93 37.93 35.87
N GLN A 8 -28.81 39.01 35.11
CA GLN A 8 -27.73 39.57 34.29
C GLN A 8 -26.64 40.40 35.03
N SER A 9 -25.56 40.73 34.29
CA SER A 9 -24.46 41.70 34.56
C SER A 9 -24.92 43.17 34.71
N PRO A 10 -24.08 44.15 35.13
CA PRO A 10 -23.18 44.87 34.17
C PRO A 10 -21.90 45.60 34.72
N ILE A 11 -20.92 45.82 33.82
CA ILE A 11 -20.09 47.01 33.48
C ILE A 11 -19.61 48.02 34.57
N GLY A 12 -18.32 48.42 34.51
CA GLY A 12 -17.89 49.81 34.81
C GLY A 12 -16.45 50.06 35.28
N LYS A 13 -15.62 50.76 34.47
CA LYS A 13 -14.25 51.26 34.74
C LYS A 13 -14.24 52.45 35.74
N VAL A 14 -13.09 52.75 36.38
CA VAL A 14 -12.44 54.11 36.50
C VAL A 14 -11.18 54.12 37.43
N VAL A 15 -10.04 54.52 36.84
CA VAL A 15 -8.94 55.44 37.26
C VAL A 15 -8.20 55.31 38.62
N ALA A 16 -6.94 54.86 38.51
CA ALA A 16 -5.62 55.46 38.86
C ALA A 16 -5.32 56.29 40.15
N VAL A 17 -4.03 56.14 40.54
CA VAL A 17 -3.04 57.05 41.17
C VAL A 17 -2.73 56.89 42.68
N VAL A 18 -1.42 56.75 42.97
CA VAL A 18 -0.58 57.39 44.04
C VAL A 18 0.24 56.40 44.91
N THR A 19 1.50 56.23 44.49
CA THR A 19 2.77 56.45 45.22
C THR A 19 3.06 55.84 46.61
N ALA A 20 4.08 54.96 46.57
CA ALA A 20 5.34 54.98 47.35
C ALA A 20 5.46 54.52 48.81
N ALA A 21 6.59 53.82 48.97
CA ALA A 21 7.53 53.75 50.09
C ALA A 21 7.33 52.63 51.12
N LEU A 22 8.12 51.56 50.96
CA LEU A 22 8.72 50.89 52.10
C LEU A 22 10.19 50.58 51.80
N THR A 23 11.08 51.35 52.43
CA THR A 23 12.50 51.07 52.55
C THR A 23 12.65 49.90 53.52
N VAL A 24 13.21 48.78 53.08
CA VAL A 24 13.73 47.72 53.97
C VAL A 24 15.21 47.55 53.72
N VAL A 25 15.93 47.68 54.83
CA VAL A 25 17.38 47.66 54.99
C VAL A 25 17.96 46.32 54.54
N VAL A 26 19.07 46.44 53.81
CA VAL A 26 19.95 45.39 53.31
C VAL A 26 20.49 44.54 54.46
N GLY A 27 20.06 43.28 54.51
CA GLY A 27 20.79 42.20 55.16
C GLY A 27 21.54 41.42 54.09
N ALA A 28 22.85 41.67 53.95
CA ALA A 28 23.72 40.92 53.07
C ALA A 28 23.93 39.50 53.62
N PHE A 29 23.03 38.58 53.28
CA PHE A 29 23.38 37.17 53.22
C PHE A 29 24.06 36.94 51.88
N PHE A 30 25.40 36.92 51.89
CA PHE A 30 26.17 36.24 50.85
C PHE A 30 25.78 34.75 50.91
N LEU A 31 24.77 34.36 50.14
CA LEU A 31 24.64 32.99 49.69
C LEU A 31 25.95 32.64 48.97
N PRO A 32 26.64 31.55 49.34
CA PRO A 32 27.80 31.13 48.61
C PRO A 32 27.36 30.95 47.15
N TYR A 33 28.12 31.57 46.24
CA TYR A 33 28.03 31.36 44.81
C TYR A 33 28.11 29.85 44.59
N ALA A 34 26.97 29.19 44.38
CA ALA A 34 26.97 27.80 43.95
C ALA A 34 27.77 27.81 42.65
N ALA A 35 28.91 27.12 42.64
CA ALA A 35 29.69 26.96 41.44
C ALA A 35 28.72 26.47 40.34
N SER A 36 28.56 27.28 39.29
CA SER A 36 27.78 26.88 38.12
C SER A 36 28.31 25.54 37.65
N ALA A 37 27.45 24.52 37.54
CA ALA A 37 27.83 23.24 36.96
C ALA A 37 28.52 23.47 35.62
N ALA A 38 29.56 22.68 35.32
CA ALA A 38 30.30 22.87 34.08
C ALA A 38 29.35 22.68 32.88
N PRO A 39 29.39 23.55 31.85
CA PRO A 39 28.57 23.36 30.66
C PRO A 39 28.86 21.98 30.05
N LEU A 40 27.84 21.32 29.48
CA LEU A 40 28.01 20.02 28.83
C LEU A 40 29.05 20.12 27.72
N PHE A 41 29.04 21.24 27.00
CA PHE A 41 30.07 21.63 26.05
C PHE A 41 30.10 23.15 25.93
N ASP A 42 31.27 23.69 25.61
CA ASP A 42 31.49 25.11 25.33
C ASP A 42 32.59 25.26 24.26
N ALA A 43 32.28 26.00 23.19
CA ALA A 43 33.16 26.32 22.08
C ALA A 43 33.90 25.10 21.47
N GLY A 44 33.20 23.98 21.29
CA GLY A 44 33.78 22.76 20.72
C GLY A 44 34.67 21.96 21.67
N ALA A 45 34.68 22.32 22.96
CA ALA A 45 35.35 21.57 24.02
C ALA A 45 34.34 21.07 25.07
N THR A 46 34.72 20.03 25.80
CA THR A 46 33.91 19.46 26.89
C THR A 46 34.82 18.84 27.96
N THR A 47 34.43 18.96 29.22
CA THR A 47 35.00 18.21 30.35
C THR A 47 34.14 17.00 30.73
N TRP A 48 32.99 16.83 30.07
CA TRP A 48 32.07 15.75 30.34
C TRP A 48 32.47 14.48 29.60
N SER A 49 32.25 13.34 30.26
CA SER A 49 32.38 12.01 29.65
C SER A 49 31.02 11.33 29.51
N ILE A 50 30.93 10.35 28.61
CA ILE A 50 29.81 9.39 28.56
C ILE A 50 30.29 8.12 29.27
N ARG A 51 29.58 7.68 30.31
CA ARG A 51 29.96 6.55 31.15
C ARG A 51 28.90 5.46 31.10
N HIS A 52 29.31 4.22 30.95
CA HIS A 52 28.47 3.04 31.13
C HIS A 52 29.28 1.92 31.78
N ASP A 53 28.61 0.90 32.32
CA ASP A 53 29.29 -0.26 32.93
C ASP A 53 30.15 -1.02 31.89
N SER A 54 31.30 -1.53 32.31
CA SER A 54 32.17 -2.39 31.48
C SER A 54 31.47 -3.67 30.98
N LEU A 55 30.49 -4.16 31.73
CA LEU A 55 29.66 -5.33 31.42
C LEU A 55 28.35 -4.96 30.71
N ALA A 56 28.16 -3.68 30.33
CA ALA A 56 26.96 -3.24 29.64
C ALA A 56 26.74 -4.04 28.35
N GLY A 57 25.49 -4.39 28.02
CA GLY A 57 25.20 -5.14 26.82
C GLY A 57 25.35 -4.33 25.52
N PRO A 58 25.20 -5.00 24.36
CA PRO A 58 25.35 -4.38 23.05
C PRO A 58 24.47 -3.16 22.81
N THR A 59 23.27 -3.11 23.41
CA THR A 59 22.34 -1.99 23.24
C THR A 59 22.83 -0.73 23.96
N ILE A 60 23.37 -0.84 25.17
CA ILE A 60 23.89 0.33 25.91
C ILE A 60 25.14 0.89 25.22
N ARG A 61 26.03 0.02 24.72
CA ARG A 61 27.19 0.47 23.92
C ARG A 61 26.75 1.23 22.67
N PHE A 62 25.76 0.69 21.95
CA PHE A 62 25.18 1.38 20.80
C PHE A 62 24.51 2.71 21.19
N ALA A 63 23.84 2.79 22.34
CA ALA A 63 23.29 4.05 22.86
C ALA A 63 24.39 5.08 23.17
N ALA A 64 25.53 4.66 23.71
CA ALA A 64 26.69 5.53 23.92
C ALA A 64 27.27 6.07 22.61
N GLU A 65 27.37 5.22 21.58
CA GLU A 65 27.81 5.60 20.23
C GLU A 65 26.87 6.62 19.57
N GLU A 66 25.55 6.39 19.62
CA GLU A 66 24.54 7.32 19.10
C GLU A 66 24.58 8.66 19.84
N LEU A 67 24.72 8.63 21.17
CA LEU A 67 24.83 9.83 21.99
C LEU A 67 26.11 10.62 21.66
N GLN A 68 27.27 9.97 21.64
CA GLN A 68 28.55 10.61 21.34
C GLN A 68 28.54 11.23 19.94
N THR A 69 28.10 10.46 18.94
CA THR A 69 28.06 10.91 17.54
C THR A 69 27.15 12.11 17.37
N THR A 70 25.96 12.07 17.99
CA THR A 70 24.99 13.16 17.87
C THR A 70 25.45 14.40 18.64
N LEU A 71 26.01 14.25 19.85
CA LEU A 71 26.57 15.38 20.60
C LEU A 71 27.76 16.02 19.90
N ALA A 72 28.61 15.23 19.24
CA ALA A 72 29.69 15.74 18.41
C ALA A 72 29.16 16.54 17.21
N ALA A 73 28.09 16.08 16.57
CA ALA A 73 27.42 16.82 15.50
C ALA A 73 26.76 18.14 15.97
N ILE A 74 26.24 18.17 17.20
CA ILE A 74 25.66 19.36 17.83
C ILE A 74 26.74 20.38 18.19
N SER A 75 27.81 19.93 18.87
CA SER A 75 28.75 20.80 19.60
C SER A 75 30.10 20.98 18.94
N GLY A 76 30.51 20.06 18.06
CA GLY A 76 31.89 19.94 17.58
C GLY A 76 32.85 19.26 18.58
N ALA A 77 32.39 18.93 19.79
CA ALA A 77 33.19 18.27 20.82
C ALA A 77 32.89 16.76 20.86
N THR A 78 33.93 15.94 20.90
CA THR A 78 33.79 14.49 21.13
C THR A 78 33.94 14.19 22.62
N LEU A 79 32.84 13.82 23.27
CA LEU A 79 32.86 13.37 24.67
C LEU A 79 33.53 11.98 24.74
N PRO A 80 34.53 11.75 25.61
CA PRO A 80 35.12 10.43 25.78
C PRO A 80 34.08 9.44 26.34
N VAL A 81 34.02 8.24 25.77
CA VAL A 81 33.24 7.12 26.32
C VAL A 81 34.15 6.32 27.25
N VAL A 82 33.76 6.18 28.53
CA VAL A 82 34.54 5.55 29.58
C VAL A 82 33.75 4.44 30.27
N MET A 83 34.44 3.39 30.71
CA MET A 83 33.84 2.20 31.36
C MET A 83 34.09 2.15 32.87
N GLU A 84 34.89 3.08 33.38
CA GLU A 84 35.28 3.16 34.78
C GLU A 84 34.89 4.53 35.34
N GLU A 85 34.88 4.64 36.66
CA GLU A 85 34.65 5.91 37.34
C GLU A 85 35.83 6.86 37.15
N THR A 86 35.60 7.93 36.40
CA THR A 86 36.58 8.99 36.17
C THR A 86 36.22 10.22 36.99
N ALA A 87 37.24 10.98 37.42
CA ALA A 87 37.01 12.29 38.02
C ALA A 87 36.43 13.27 36.97
N GLY A 88 35.43 14.06 37.37
CA GLY A 88 34.78 15.06 36.51
C GLY A 88 33.32 14.76 36.18
N PRO A 89 32.65 15.65 35.44
CA PRO A 89 31.24 15.50 35.13
C PRO A 89 30.97 14.38 34.11
N ALA A 90 29.81 13.72 34.20
CA ALA A 90 29.51 12.55 33.37
C ALA A 90 28.03 12.39 33.01
N ILE A 91 27.78 11.94 31.78
CA ILE A 91 26.50 11.35 31.38
C ILE A 91 26.58 9.85 31.68
N ILE A 92 25.73 9.34 32.59
CA ILE A 92 25.71 7.93 32.99
C ILE A 92 24.58 7.22 32.23
N LEU A 93 24.94 6.16 31.49
CA LEU A 93 24.01 5.27 30.79
C LEU A 93 23.91 3.94 31.52
N GLY A 94 22.70 3.51 31.86
CA GLY A 94 22.52 2.23 32.54
C GLY A 94 21.07 1.87 32.86
N VAL A 95 20.85 0.58 33.09
CA VAL A 95 19.58 0.08 33.64
C VAL A 95 19.48 0.53 35.10
N LEU A 96 18.38 1.18 35.45
CA LEU A 96 18.20 1.77 36.78
C LEU A 96 17.38 0.83 37.66
N PRO A 97 17.90 0.32 38.79
CA PRO A 97 17.18 -0.61 39.66
C PRO A 97 15.84 -0.07 40.18
N GLU A 98 15.73 1.25 40.33
CA GLU A 98 14.51 1.95 40.76
C GLU A 98 13.48 2.17 39.63
N VAL A 99 13.76 1.70 38.42
CA VAL A 99 12.83 1.70 37.27
C VAL A 99 12.48 0.26 36.93
N THR A 100 11.33 -0.22 37.41
CA THR A 100 10.97 -1.64 37.31
C THR A 100 10.27 -2.01 36.01
N ALA A 101 9.65 -1.05 35.31
CA ALA A 101 8.97 -1.31 34.04
C ALA A 101 10.01 -1.38 32.90
N PRO A 102 10.08 -2.47 32.11
CA PRO A 102 11.12 -2.64 31.10
C PRO A 102 11.16 -1.58 30.00
N ASP A 103 10.04 -0.90 29.74
CA ASP A 103 9.88 0.14 28.72
C ASP A 103 9.86 1.57 29.28
N GLU A 104 9.96 1.74 30.60
CA GLU A 104 10.05 3.05 31.24
C GLU A 104 11.47 3.62 31.14
N ILE A 105 11.56 4.88 30.74
CA ILE A 105 12.79 5.67 30.65
C ILE A 105 12.86 6.69 31.80
N ALA A 106 14.08 7.08 32.16
CA ALA A 106 14.36 8.14 33.12
C ALA A 106 15.50 9.04 32.62
N ILE A 107 15.31 10.36 32.74
CA ILE A 107 16.30 11.39 32.45
C ILE A 107 16.42 12.27 33.70
N LEU A 108 17.53 12.14 34.41
CA LEU A 108 17.75 12.74 35.72
C LEU A 108 19.04 13.54 35.73
N SER A 109 18.99 14.83 36.01
CA SER A 109 20.18 15.67 36.17
C SER A 109 20.45 15.96 37.65
N GLU A 110 21.71 15.82 38.05
CA GLU A 110 22.32 16.29 39.29
C GLU A 110 23.49 17.22 38.92
N PRO A 111 24.05 18.01 39.86
CA PRO A 111 25.29 18.75 39.59
C PRO A 111 26.37 17.79 39.05
N ASP A 112 26.92 18.14 37.89
CA ASP A 112 27.97 17.36 37.19
C ASP A 112 27.58 15.92 36.79
N VAL A 113 26.31 15.51 36.92
CA VAL A 113 25.87 14.15 36.53
C VAL A 113 24.54 14.20 35.77
N LEU A 114 24.48 13.59 34.60
CA LEU A 114 23.24 13.36 33.85
C LEU A 114 23.01 11.86 33.69
N ARG A 115 21.98 11.31 34.32
CA ARG A 115 21.61 9.90 34.16
C ARG A 115 20.57 9.76 33.06
N LEU A 116 20.90 8.98 32.04
CA LEU A 116 19.97 8.55 30.99
C LEU A 116 19.80 7.04 31.13
N GLY A 117 18.67 6.61 31.67
CA GLY A 117 18.47 5.22 32.04
C GLY A 117 17.04 4.74 31.84
N GLY A 118 16.77 3.50 32.27
CA GLY A 118 15.44 2.90 32.18
C GLY A 118 15.41 1.49 32.74
N GLY A 119 14.26 0.81 32.64
CA GLY A 119 14.08 -0.54 33.18
C GLY A 119 14.64 -1.69 32.32
N SER A 120 15.22 -1.39 31.16
CA SER A 120 15.93 -2.35 30.30
C SER A 120 16.96 -1.63 29.43
N GLU A 121 17.88 -2.37 28.79
CA GLU A 121 18.87 -1.76 27.89
C GLU A 121 18.21 -0.98 26.74
N ARG A 122 17.12 -1.48 26.16
CA ARG A 122 16.36 -0.75 25.12
C ARG A 122 15.70 0.52 25.65
N ALA A 123 15.30 0.55 26.92
CA ALA A 123 14.83 1.77 27.56
C ALA A 123 15.97 2.79 27.74
N VAL A 124 17.21 2.36 28.02
CA VAL A 124 18.39 3.24 28.02
C VAL A 124 18.59 3.90 26.65
N LEU A 125 18.51 3.11 25.57
CA LEU A 125 18.58 3.65 24.19
C LEU A 125 17.47 4.68 23.93
N HIS A 126 16.23 4.41 24.35
CA HIS A 126 15.15 5.38 24.23
C HIS A 126 15.33 6.62 25.12
N ALA A 127 15.94 6.49 26.30
CA ALA A 127 16.28 7.64 27.14
C ALA A 127 17.30 8.56 26.46
N VAL A 128 18.29 7.98 25.78
CA VAL A 128 19.24 8.72 24.92
C VAL A 128 18.50 9.43 23.80
N TYR A 129 17.64 8.75 23.04
CA TYR A 129 16.88 9.41 21.97
C TYR A 129 15.93 10.48 22.48
N ALA A 130 15.24 10.26 23.60
CA ALA A 130 14.37 11.27 24.21
C ALA A 130 15.17 12.50 24.67
N PHE A 131 16.36 12.31 25.25
CA PHE A 131 17.25 13.40 25.62
C PHE A 131 17.77 14.20 24.40
N LEU A 132 18.13 13.51 23.32
CA LEU A 132 18.58 14.14 22.08
C LEU A 132 17.44 14.92 21.40
N GLN A 133 16.21 14.40 21.44
CA GLN A 133 15.10 15.03 20.77
C GLN A 133 14.50 16.18 21.58
N ASP A 134 14.13 15.95 22.85
CA ASP A 134 13.32 16.92 23.58
C ASP A 134 14.16 18.10 24.10
N PRO A 135 15.21 17.91 24.94
CA PRO A 135 16.13 18.98 25.35
C PRO A 135 16.98 19.61 24.23
N LEU A 136 17.52 18.79 23.31
CA LEU A 136 18.52 19.25 22.34
C LEU A 136 17.92 19.60 20.96
N GLY A 137 16.68 19.18 20.68
CA GLY A 137 15.96 19.55 19.46
C GLY A 137 16.32 18.71 18.23
N VAL A 138 16.94 17.55 18.40
CA VAL A 138 17.27 16.66 17.28
C VAL A 138 16.01 16.05 16.68
N ARG A 139 15.91 15.95 15.35
CA ARG A 139 14.81 15.25 14.68
C ARG A 139 15.31 14.32 13.58
N TRP A 140 14.75 13.12 13.51
CA TRP A 140 14.96 12.17 12.41
C TRP A 140 13.63 11.96 11.69
N LEU A 141 13.36 12.80 10.68
CA LEU A 141 12.05 12.85 10.03
C LEU A 141 11.85 11.71 9.03
N TRP A 142 12.89 11.30 8.30
CA TRP A 142 12.84 10.16 7.38
C TRP A 142 14.18 9.40 7.37
N PRO A 143 14.21 8.18 6.81
CA PRO A 143 15.45 7.39 6.71
C PRO A 143 16.54 8.08 5.90
N GLY A 144 17.79 7.98 6.37
CA GLY A 144 18.97 8.57 5.73
C GLY A 144 19.50 9.83 6.41
N GLU A 145 20.68 10.28 5.99
CA GLU A 145 21.35 11.47 6.55
C GLU A 145 20.59 12.77 6.24
N ASP A 146 19.95 12.87 5.08
CA ASP A 146 19.15 14.03 4.66
C ASP A 146 17.84 14.18 5.47
N GLY A 147 17.45 13.12 6.20
CA GLY A 147 16.33 13.13 7.14
C GLY A 147 16.72 13.45 8.58
N ALA A 148 18.01 13.68 8.87
CA ALA A 148 18.52 14.02 10.19
C ALA A 148 18.73 15.54 10.35
N PHE A 149 17.95 16.15 11.25
CA PHE A 149 18.00 17.56 11.58
C PHE A 149 18.61 17.72 12.98
N ILE A 150 19.90 18.06 13.02
CA ILE A 150 20.70 18.15 14.24
C ILE A 150 21.08 19.63 14.46
N PRO A 151 20.51 20.33 15.46
CA PRO A 151 20.84 21.72 15.73
C PRO A 151 22.31 21.90 16.14
N ARG A 152 23.00 22.89 15.58
CA ARG A 152 24.34 23.27 16.07
C ARG A 152 24.24 24.24 17.24
N ARG A 153 25.05 24.02 18.27
CA ARG A 153 25.13 24.87 19.46
C ARG A 153 26.58 25.05 19.87
N THR A 154 26.99 26.29 20.15
CA THR A 154 28.35 26.59 20.64
C THR A 154 28.52 26.27 22.11
N ARG A 155 27.47 26.45 22.92
CA ARG A 155 27.46 26.18 24.35
C ARG A 155 26.10 25.61 24.75
N TRP A 156 26.11 24.65 25.68
CA TRP A 156 24.89 24.16 26.30
C TRP A 156 25.14 23.70 27.73
N GLU A 157 24.21 24.02 28.62
CA GLU A 157 24.21 23.61 30.02
C GLU A 157 23.06 22.64 30.25
N VAL A 158 23.31 21.60 31.05
CA VAL A 158 22.26 20.63 31.41
C VAL A 158 21.25 21.36 32.31
N PRO A 159 20.00 21.58 31.87
CA PRO A 159 19.00 22.16 32.74
C PRO A 159 18.60 21.13 33.82
N PRO A 160 17.94 21.56 34.91
CA PRO A 160 17.31 20.62 35.83
C PRO A 160 16.28 19.73 35.09
N LEU A 161 16.60 18.45 34.96
CA LEU A 161 15.80 17.41 34.33
C LEU A 161 15.46 16.34 35.38
N ALA A 162 14.18 16.03 35.51
CA ALA A 162 13.68 14.97 36.39
C ALA A 162 12.45 14.33 35.75
N SER A 163 12.62 13.76 34.55
CA SER A 163 11.52 13.15 33.80
C SER A 163 11.61 11.63 33.83
N ARG A 164 10.44 11.00 33.95
CA ARG A 164 10.22 9.58 33.71
C ARG A 164 9.07 9.43 32.74
N TYR A 165 9.18 8.48 31.81
CA TYR A 165 8.15 8.25 30.83
C TYR A 165 8.03 6.77 30.50
N ARG A 166 6.80 6.27 30.46
CA ARG A 166 6.49 4.92 30.03
C ARG A 166 5.49 4.99 28.86
N PRO A 167 5.85 4.53 27.65
CA PRO A 167 4.94 4.53 26.51
C PRO A 167 3.75 3.59 26.78
N PRO A 168 2.49 3.99 26.48
CA PRO A 168 1.32 3.14 26.69
C PRO A 168 1.32 1.86 25.85
N ILE A 169 1.97 1.87 24.68
CA ILE A 169 2.10 0.72 23.78
C ILE A 169 3.49 0.11 23.96
N ARG A 170 3.55 -1.13 24.47
CA ARG A 170 4.80 -1.82 24.80
C ARG A 170 5.61 -2.21 23.56
N TYR A 171 4.96 -2.82 22.56
CA TYR A 171 5.57 -3.23 21.29
C TYR A 171 5.08 -2.35 20.14
N ARG A 172 5.99 -1.57 19.57
CA ARG A 172 5.72 -0.58 18.54
C ARG A 172 6.49 -0.98 17.30
N GLY A 173 5.78 -1.36 16.23
CA GLY A 173 6.40 -2.01 15.09
C GLY A 173 5.94 -1.45 13.74
N LEU A 174 6.84 -1.55 12.76
CA LEU A 174 6.52 -1.49 11.34
C LEU A 174 6.96 -2.82 10.73
N HIS A 175 6.03 -3.60 10.19
CA HIS A 175 6.36 -4.83 9.48
C HIS A 175 6.79 -4.47 8.06
N LEU A 176 8.08 -4.57 7.79
CA LEU A 176 8.64 -4.25 6.49
C LEU A 176 8.31 -5.39 5.50
N CYS A 177 7.41 -5.12 4.56
CA CYS A 177 6.99 -6.09 3.55
C CYS A 177 8.05 -6.18 2.43
N GLY A 178 9.19 -6.78 2.78
CA GLY A 178 10.36 -7.02 1.96
C GLY A 178 11.48 -5.98 2.12
N ASP A 179 12.73 -6.44 1.95
CA ASP A 179 13.96 -5.66 2.12
C ASP A 179 14.47 -5.11 0.77
N TRP A 180 13.71 -4.18 0.17
CA TRP A 180 13.93 -3.77 -1.22
C TRP A 180 14.88 -2.58 -1.41
N ARG A 181 14.73 -1.52 -0.61
CA ARG A 181 15.48 -0.23 -0.71
C ARG A 181 15.99 0.15 0.67
N ASP A 182 17.19 0.76 0.75
CA ASP A 182 17.89 1.32 1.93
C ASP A 182 17.39 0.87 3.32
N VAL A 183 17.24 -0.46 3.47
CA VAL A 183 16.52 -1.05 4.61
C VAL A 183 17.29 -0.85 5.91
N LYS A 184 18.62 -0.71 5.82
CA LYS A 184 19.49 -0.42 6.96
C LYS A 184 19.17 0.97 7.53
N ASP A 185 19.07 1.98 6.67
CA ASP A 185 18.74 3.34 7.07
C ASP A 185 17.31 3.42 7.62
N PHE A 186 16.38 2.66 7.01
CA PHE A 186 15.01 2.56 7.51
C PHE A 186 14.96 1.95 8.92
N ARG A 187 15.70 0.87 9.17
CA ARG A 187 15.82 0.25 10.50
C ARG A 187 16.46 1.21 11.50
N LEU A 188 17.54 1.91 11.15
CA LEU A 188 18.14 2.89 12.06
C LEU A 188 17.15 4.03 12.39
N TRP A 189 16.42 4.52 11.38
CA TRP A 189 15.37 5.52 11.56
C TRP A 189 14.21 5.03 12.44
N MET A 190 13.80 3.77 12.31
CA MET A 190 12.81 3.13 13.19
C MET A 190 13.25 3.23 14.65
N ALA A 191 14.47 2.82 14.98
CA ALA A 191 15.00 2.85 16.34
C ALA A 191 15.05 4.29 16.89
N ARG A 192 15.54 5.24 16.09
CA ARG A 192 15.59 6.68 16.42
C ARG A 192 14.21 7.29 16.64
N ASN A 193 13.15 6.70 16.08
CA ASN A 193 11.75 7.10 16.31
C ASN A 193 10.99 6.11 17.21
N PHE A 194 11.72 5.48 18.15
CA PHE A 194 11.18 4.67 19.25
C PHE A 194 10.39 3.42 18.84
N ILE A 195 10.48 3.01 17.58
CA ILE A 195 10.03 1.69 17.13
C ILE A 195 10.99 0.67 17.73
N ASN A 196 10.45 -0.33 18.41
CA ASN A 196 11.25 -1.21 19.27
C ASN A 196 11.09 -2.69 18.98
N ILE A 197 10.26 -3.08 18.00
CA ILE A 197 10.14 -4.49 17.58
C ILE A 197 10.41 -4.60 16.08
N HIS A 198 11.29 -5.54 15.73
CA HIS A 198 11.54 -5.92 14.35
C HIS A 198 10.82 -7.22 14.07
N ARG A 199 9.69 -7.11 13.37
CA ARG A 199 8.90 -8.23 12.87
C ARG A 199 9.33 -8.53 11.45
N HIS A 200 9.93 -9.70 11.22
CA HIS A 200 10.29 -10.15 9.87
C HIS A 200 10.45 -11.68 9.82
N GLY A 201 10.58 -12.24 8.62
CA GLY A 201 10.96 -13.65 8.44
C GLY A 201 12.43 -13.94 8.73
N GLY A 202 13.25 -12.89 8.89
CA GLY A 202 14.69 -12.95 9.13
C GLY A 202 15.09 -12.24 10.43
N HIS A 203 16.35 -12.42 10.83
CA HIS A 203 16.87 -11.92 12.11
C HIS A 203 17.10 -10.40 12.09
N GLY A 204 16.59 -9.69 13.11
CA GLY A 204 16.76 -8.25 13.28
C GLY A 204 18.04 -7.90 14.06
N ASP A 205 18.32 -6.60 14.19
CA ASP A 205 19.43 -6.12 15.02
C ASP A 205 18.98 -6.02 16.48
N SER A 206 19.39 -7.00 17.30
CA SER A 206 19.03 -7.09 18.73
C SER A 206 19.51 -5.89 19.56
N ARG A 207 20.46 -5.11 19.05
CA ARG A 207 20.89 -3.86 19.70
C ARG A 207 19.78 -2.83 19.74
N MET A 208 18.88 -2.82 18.75
CA MET A 208 17.83 -1.81 18.59
C MET A 208 16.43 -2.36 18.91
N PHE A 209 16.17 -3.64 18.62
CA PHE A 209 14.81 -4.16 18.60
C PHE A 209 14.62 -5.43 19.41
N TYR A 210 13.39 -5.65 19.87
CA TYR A 210 12.87 -6.98 20.13
C TYR A 210 12.87 -7.77 18.83
N ASN A 211 13.53 -8.93 18.84
CA ASN A 211 13.56 -9.82 17.68
C ASN A 211 12.33 -10.71 17.65
N MET A 212 11.43 -10.46 16.68
CA MET A 212 10.21 -11.22 16.46
C MET A 212 10.24 -11.90 15.09
N GLN A 213 10.21 -13.23 15.09
CA GLN A 213 10.01 -14.00 13.86
C GLN A 213 8.53 -14.26 13.65
N SER A 214 7.99 -13.81 12.51
CA SER A 214 6.56 -13.92 12.19
C SER A 214 6.36 -14.33 10.73
N SER A 215 5.60 -15.40 10.50
CA SER A 215 5.21 -15.88 9.17
C SER A 215 4.10 -16.93 9.28
N HIS A 216 3.53 -17.36 8.15
CA HIS A 216 2.66 -18.55 8.01
C HIS A 216 3.48 -19.84 8.20
N ASN A 217 4.03 -20.01 9.41
CA ASN A 217 5.06 -20.98 9.77
C ASN A 217 4.51 -22.28 10.37
N VAL A 218 3.22 -22.35 10.70
CA VAL A 218 2.56 -23.60 11.09
C VAL A 218 2.08 -24.34 9.84
N ARG A 219 2.95 -25.19 9.30
CA ARG A 219 2.67 -25.99 8.10
C ARG A 219 3.45 -27.30 8.12
N LEU A 220 2.89 -28.33 7.49
CA LEU A 220 3.57 -29.60 7.23
C LEU A 220 4.23 -29.59 5.85
N PRO A 221 5.33 -30.33 5.64
CA PRO A 221 5.89 -30.60 4.31
C PRO A 221 4.83 -31.20 3.39
N LYS A 222 4.73 -30.71 2.16
CA LYS A 222 3.68 -31.14 1.22
C LYS A 222 3.81 -32.62 0.86
N GLU A 223 5.04 -33.14 0.88
CA GLU A 223 5.39 -34.51 0.54
C GLU A 223 4.82 -35.52 1.55
N LEU A 224 4.61 -35.10 2.81
CA LEU A 224 3.97 -35.96 3.82
C LEU A 224 2.54 -36.31 3.47
N PHE A 225 1.86 -35.54 2.61
CA PHE A 225 0.47 -35.81 2.26
C PHE A 225 0.28 -37.18 1.59
N ALA A 226 1.25 -37.62 0.80
CA ALA A 226 1.20 -38.94 0.14
C ALA A 226 1.36 -40.11 1.14
N LEU A 227 2.07 -39.88 2.25
CA LEU A 227 2.39 -40.91 3.23
C LEU A 227 1.42 -40.91 4.41
N ARG A 228 1.03 -39.72 4.88
CA ARG A 228 0.27 -39.46 6.10
C ARG A 228 -0.85 -38.42 5.86
N PRO A 229 -1.80 -38.70 4.95
CA PRO A 229 -2.86 -37.75 4.58
C PRO A 229 -3.77 -37.34 5.74
N GLU A 230 -3.89 -38.17 6.78
CA GLU A 230 -4.67 -37.88 7.99
C GLU A 230 -4.15 -36.70 8.81
N LEU A 231 -2.87 -36.33 8.64
CA LEU A 231 -2.26 -35.14 9.26
C LEU A 231 -2.75 -33.82 8.65
N PHE A 232 -3.41 -33.89 7.50
CA PHE A 232 -3.85 -32.74 6.73
C PHE A 232 -5.36 -32.51 6.84
N ALA A 233 -5.81 -31.31 6.48
CA ALA A 233 -7.20 -30.88 6.65
C ALA A 233 -8.16 -31.83 5.90
N GLN A 234 -9.19 -32.31 6.62
CA GLN A 234 -10.31 -33.02 6.01
C GLN A 234 -11.40 -32.03 5.66
N ILE A 235 -11.86 -31.98 4.43
CA ILE A 235 -12.96 -31.11 4.02
C ILE A 235 -13.94 -31.99 3.28
N ARG A 236 -15.18 -32.05 3.80
CA ARG A 236 -16.23 -32.96 3.29
C ARG A 236 -15.77 -34.40 3.09
N GLY A 237 -15.09 -34.96 4.09
CA GLY A 237 -14.65 -36.36 4.06
C GLY A 237 -13.36 -36.63 3.27
N GLN A 238 -12.86 -35.68 2.48
CA GLN A 238 -11.61 -35.82 1.72
C GLN A 238 -10.46 -35.02 2.35
N ARG A 239 -9.21 -35.48 2.22
CA ARG A 239 -8.02 -34.82 2.79
C ARG A 239 -7.34 -33.93 1.75
N TYR A 240 -6.81 -32.78 2.17
CA TYR A 240 -6.12 -31.82 1.29
C TYR A 240 -4.85 -31.23 1.92
N PRO A 241 -3.74 -31.07 1.16
CA PRO A 241 -2.45 -30.62 1.71
C PRO A 241 -2.34 -29.11 1.95
N SER A 242 -3.40 -28.33 1.73
CA SER A 242 -3.38 -26.86 1.86
C SER A 242 -3.26 -26.37 3.30
N GLN A 243 -3.73 -27.17 4.26
CA GLN A 243 -3.76 -26.90 5.69
C GLN A 243 -3.49 -28.19 6.45
N MET A 244 -2.92 -28.07 7.66
CA MET A 244 -2.81 -29.22 8.56
C MET A 244 -4.10 -29.43 9.36
N CYS A 245 -4.29 -30.63 9.87
CA CYS A 245 -5.38 -30.94 10.80
C CYS A 245 -4.93 -30.62 12.23
N PHE A 246 -5.48 -29.56 12.84
CA PHE A 246 -5.13 -29.12 14.19
C PHE A 246 -5.50 -30.09 15.33
N SER A 247 -6.28 -31.13 15.04
CA SER A 247 -6.56 -32.20 16.00
C SER A 247 -5.54 -33.35 16.01
N GLN A 248 -4.49 -33.31 15.18
CA GLN A 248 -3.53 -34.41 15.03
C GLN A 248 -2.23 -34.16 15.84
N PRO A 249 -1.99 -34.89 16.95
CA PRO A 249 -0.82 -34.67 17.81
C PRO A 249 0.52 -34.94 17.11
N GLU A 250 0.56 -35.88 16.16
CA GLU A 250 1.79 -36.16 15.42
C GLU A 250 2.16 -35.01 14.48
N GLY A 251 1.17 -34.37 13.85
CA GLY A 251 1.42 -33.17 13.04
C GLY A 251 1.97 -32.02 13.88
N GLU A 252 1.49 -31.88 15.12
CA GLU A 252 2.01 -30.93 16.10
C GLU A 252 3.49 -31.20 16.43
N ALA A 253 3.86 -32.45 16.70
CA ALA A 253 5.24 -32.84 16.98
C ALA A 253 6.19 -32.52 15.81
N ILE A 254 5.77 -32.82 14.59
CA ILE A 254 6.55 -32.52 13.37
C ILE A 254 6.74 -31.00 13.22
N VAL A 255 5.70 -30.20 13.42
CA VAL A 255 5.80 -28.74 13.36
C VAL A 255 6.73 -28.21 14.47
N ALA A 256 6.62 -28.73 15.69
CA ALA A 256 7.48 -28.33 16.81
C ALA A 256 8.95 -28.61 16.51
N GLU A 257 9.28 -29.81 16.03
CA GLU A 257 10.64 -30.21 15.64
C GLU A 257 11.19 -29.29 14.54
N GLN A 258 10.40 -29.03 13.49
CA GLN A 258 10.81 -28.18 12.37
C GLN A 258 11.08 -26.74 12.77
N LEU A 259 10.27 -26.20 13.69
CA LEU A 259 10.48 -24.87 14.23
C LEU A 259 11.77 -24.87 15.04
N LEU A 260 11.90 -25.72 16.06
CA LEU A 260 13.07 -25.76 16.96
C LEU A 260 14.39 -25.93 16.22
N ALA A 261 14.42 -26.70 15.13
CA ALA A 261 15.62 -26.87 14.30
C ALA A 261 16.10 -25.59 13.60
N LYS A 262 15.25 -24.55 13.50
CA LYS A 262 15.51 -23.33 12.72
C LYS A 262 15.49 -22.04 13.54
N LEU A 263 15.09 -22.08 14.81
CA LEU A 263 14.97 -20.86 15.63
C LEU A 263 16.37 -20.34 16.06
N PRO A 264 16.68 -19.06 15.81
CA PRO A 264 17.87 -18.42 16.36
C PRO A 264 17.94 -18.55 17.89
N ALA A 265 19.15 -18.64 18.44
CA ALA A 265 19.35 -18.80 19.89
C ALA A 265 18.87 -17.60 20.70
N ASP A 266 18.99 -16.40 20.14
CA ASP A 266 18.64 -15.11 20.72
C ASP A 266 17.26 -14.58 20.26
N LEU A 267 16.45 -15.43 19.64
CA LEU A 267 15.06 -15.07 19.32
C LEU A 267 14.26 -14.82 20.60
N GLU A 268 13.61 -13.66 20.68
CA GLU A 268 12.82 -13.27 21.85
C GLU A 268 11.35 -13.65 21.70
N ILE A 269 10.77 -13.46 20.51
CA ILE A 269 9.34 -13.68 20.24
C ILE A 269 9.18 -14.54 18.98
N LEU A 270 8.50 -15.67 19.09
CA LEU A 270 8.03 -16.46 17.95
C LEU A 270 6.53 -16.26 17.75
N SER A 271 6.15 -15.65 16.63
CA SER A 271 4.76 -15.53 16.23
C SER A 271 4.35 -16.72 15.36
N LEU A 272 3.30 -17.44 15.76
CA LEU A 272 2.84 -18.68 15.10
C LEU A 272 1.56 -18.41 14.32
N PHE A 273 1.60 -18.52 12.99
CA PHE A 273 0.42 -18.32 12.14
C PHE A 273 0.08 -19.60 11.34
N PRO A 274 -1.22 -19.90 11.14
CA PRO A 274 -1.68 -20.92 10.19
C PRO A 274 -1.23 -20.63 8.76
N SER A 275 -1.37 -21.61 7.84
CA SER A 275 -1.25 -21.35 6.40
C SER A 275 -2.24 -20.27 5.94
N ASP A 276 -1.80 -19.39 5.03
CA ASP A 276 -2.61 -18.29 4.49
C ASP A 276 -3.64 -18.77 3.45
N ASN A 277 -4.71 -19.43 3.91
CA ASN A 277 -5.86 -19.83 3.09
C ASN A 277 -7.07 -20.22 3.97
N MET A 278 -8.22 -20.43 3.32
CA MET A 278 -9.49 -20.73 4.00
C MET A 278 -9.88 -22.22 4.01
N ASP A 279 -8.95 -23.14 3.77
CA ASP A 279 -9.23 -24.58 3.71
C ASP A 279 -9.21 -25.24 5.10
N TYR A 280 -10.05 -24.74 6.00
CA TYR A 280 -10.08 -25.20 7.40
C TYR A 280 -10.54 -26.65 7.51
N CYS A 281 -9.90 -27.40 8.41
CA CYS A 281 -10.25 -28.80 8.66
C CYS A 281 -11.66 -28.95 9.26
N GLN A 282 -12.45 -29.83 8.68
CA GLN A 282 -13.82 -30.23 9.02
C GLN A 282 -13.90 -31.70 9.50
N CYS A 283 -12.78 -32.30 9.91
CA CYS A 283 -12.83 -33.63 10.53
C CYS A 283 -13.72 -33.57 11.79
N PRO A 284 -14.30 -34.70 12.25
CA PRO A 284 -15.24 -34.68 13.38
C PRO A 284 -14.71 -33.95 14.64
N GLN A 285 -13.41 -34.07 14.93
CA GLN A 285 -12.77 -33.41 16.08
C GLN A 285 -12.59 -31.90 15.91
N CYS A 286 -12.24 -31.42 14.71
CA CYS A 286 -12.11 -29.98 14.44
C CYS A 286 -13.50 -29.32 14.34
N THR A 287 -14.45 -29.98 13.66
CA THR A 287 -15.83 -29.50 13.52
C THR A 287 -16.53 -29.37 14.88
N ALA A 288 -16.31 -30.32 15.80
CA ALA A 288 -16.89 -30.24 17.15
C ALA A 288 -16.41 -29.03 17.96
N GLN A 289 -15.26 -28.44 17.61
CA GLN A 289 -14.69 -27.26 18.29
C GLN A 289 -15.04 -25.94 17.59
N GLY A 290 -15.15 -25.95 16.26
CA GLY A 290 -15.17 -24.75 15.42
C GLY A 290 -13.76 -24.29 15.02
N VAL A 291 -13.66 -23.51 13.94
CA VAL A 291 -12.38 -23.16 13.28
C VAL A 291 -11.41 -22.43 14.20
N SER A 292 -11.88 -21.36 14.86
CA SER A 292 -11.03 -20.58 15.78
C SER A 292 -10.60 -21.41 16.99
N THR A 293 -11.54 -22.06 17.69
CA THR A 293 -11.22 -22.92 18.83
C THR A 293 -10.23 -24.03 18.48
N ALA A 294 -10.38 -24.69 17.32
CA ALA A 294 -9.44 -25.72 16.89
C ALA A 294 -8.01 -25.17 16.70
N TRP A 295 -7.88 -23.97 16.14
CA TRP A 295 -6.58 -23.28 16.01
C TRP A 295 -5.98 -22.95 17.37
N PHE A 296 -6.70 -22.26 18.25
CA PHE A 296 -6.16 -21.83 19.54
C PHE A 296 -5.89 -23.00 20.49
N SER A 297 -6.70 -24.09 20.42
CA SER A 297 -6.39 -25.34 21.10
C SER A 297 -5.07 -25.95 20.64
N PHE A 298 -4.79 -25.94 19.34
CA PHE A 298 -3.52 -26.41 18.78
C PHE A 298 -2.36 -25.51 19.16
N TYR A 299 -2.53 -24.19 19.02
CA TYR A 299 -1.56 -23.19 19.43
C TYR A 299 -1.11 -23.41 20.87
N ASN A 300 -2.07 -23.58 21.80
CA ASN A 300 -1.78 -23.80 23.22
C ASN A 300 -0.89 -25.02 23.48
N ARG A 301 -1.11 -26.13 22.75
CA ARG A 301 -0.29 -27.35 22.92
C ARG A 301 1.08 -27.20 22.25
N LEU A 302 1.12 -26.61 21.05
CA LEU A 302 2.37 -26.33 20.34
C LEU A 302 3.30 -25.43 21.17
N ILE A 303 2.78 -24.34 21.75
CA ILE A 303 3.62 -23.47 22.58
C ILE A 303 4.10 -24.18 23.84
N ALA A 304 3.31 -25.09 24.44
CA ALA A 304 3.76 -25.86 25.59
C ALA A 304 4.95 -26.77 25.22
N ALA A 305 4.90 -27.42 24.06
CA ALA A 305 6.00 -28.24 23.54
C ALA A 305 7.26 -27.41 23.22
N LEU A 306 7.10 -26.23 22.62
CA LEU A 306 8.21 -25.33 22.29
C LEU A 306 8.83 -24.72 23.54
N HIS A 307 8.00 -24.25 24.50
CA HIS A 307 8.44 -23.63 25.74
C HIS A 307 9.20 -24.60 26.64
N ALA A 308 8.84 -25.88 26.64
CA ALA A 308 9.59 -26.91 27.36
C ALA A 308 11.06 -27.03 26.90
N GLN A 309 11.33 -26.73 25.62
CA GLN A 309 12.69 -26.76 25.05
C GLN A 309 13.37 -25.39 25.01
N ARG A 310 12.58 -24.30 25.01
CA ARG A 310 13.05 -22.91 24.99
C ARG A 310 12.30 -22.07 26.05
N PRO A 311 12.60 -22.19 27.35
CA PRO A 311 11.84 -21.54 28.42
C PRO A 311 11.88 -20.01 28.41
N SER A 312 12.85 -19.39 27.75
CA SER A 312 12.94 -17.93 27.61
C SER A 312 12.20 -17.38 26.40
N LEU A 313 11.75 -18.24 25.47
CA LEU A 313 11.09 -17.82 24.24
C LEU A 313 9.64 -17.44 24.53
N LYS A 314 9.25 -16.25 24.10
CA LYS A 314 7.87 -15.77 24.15
C LYS A 314 7.13 -16.14 22.87
N PHE A 315 5.82 -16.28 22.98
CA PHE A 315 4.98 -16.64 21.84
C PHE A 315 3.95 -15.57 21.57
N ALA A 316 3.69 -15.32 20.29
CA ALA A 316 2.60 -14.49 19.80
C ALA A 316 1.79 -15.28 18.75
N THR A 317 0.60 -14.80 18.43
CA THR A 317 -0.21 -15.35 17.32
C THR A 317 -1.18 -14.30 16.79
N ILE A 318 -2.00 -14.65 15.80
CA ILE A 318 -2.88 -13.72 15.09
C ILE A 318 -4.33 -14.24 15.03
N ALA A 319 -5.28 -13.35 15.28
CA ALA A 319 -6.70 -13.53 14.99
C ALA A 319 -6.96 -13.02 13.55
N TYR A 320 -6.83 -13.93 12.58
CA TYR A 320 -6.85 -13.62 11.15
C TYR A 320 -7.77 -14.55 10.36
N GLN A 321 -8.42 -14.02 9.31
CA GLN A 321 -9.35 -14.75 8.45
C GLN A 321 -10.41 -15.53 9.26
N GLY A 322 -10.50 -16.86 9.08
CA GLY A 322 -11.48 -17.71 9.76
C GLY A 322 -11.10 -18.11 11.19
N TYR A 323 -9.91 -17.70 11.65
CA TYR A 323 -9.46 -17.84 13.04
C TYR A 323 -9.67 -16.57 13.86
N ARG A 324 -10.44 -15.61 13.32
CA ARG A 324 -10.61 -14.28 13.90
C ARG A 324 -11.58 -14.24 15.08
N ASP A 325 -12.57 -15.14 15.11
CA ASP A 325 -13.56 -15.19 16.18
C ASP A 325 -12.90 -15.56 17.52
N VAL A 326 -13.46 -15.09 18.63
CA VAL A 326 -13.00 -15.49 19.96
C VAL A 326 -13.14 -17.01 20.15
N PRO A 327 -12.07 -17.75 20.50
CA PRO A 327 -12.14 -19.18 20.72
C PRO A 327 -12.88 -19.52 22.02
N ALA A 328 -13.48 -20.71 22.07
CA ALA A 328 -14.10 -21.22 23.30
C ALA A 328 -13.09 -21.63 24.38
N VAL A 329 -11.82 -21.80 24.00
CA VAL A 329 -10.72 -22.09 24.93
C VAL A 329 -10.02 -20.82 25.34
N ALA A 330 -9.56 -20.74 26.59
CA ALA A 330 -8.63 -19.69 26.99
C ALA A 330 -7.34 -19.80 26.17
N VAL A 331 -6.86 -18.66 25.67
CA VAL A 331 -5.55 -18.61 25.01
C VAL A 331 -4.48 -18.73 26.10
N SER A 332 -3.66 -19.79 26.01
CA SER A 332 -2.55 -20.08 26.94
C SER A 332 -1.59 -18.89 27.02
N PRO A 333 -0.84 -18.68 28.13
CA PRO A 333 -0.02 -17.48 28.32
C PRO A 333 0.79 -17.15 27.06
N CYS A 334 0.40 -16.04 26.45
CA CYS A 334 0.89 -15.54 25.17
C CYS A 334 1.35 -14.11 25.43
N GLU A 335 2.42 -13.69 24.78
CA GLU A 335 2.90 -12.31 24.89
C GLU A 335 1.87 -11.34 24.32
N PHE A 336 1.21 -11.70 23.21
CA PHE A 336 -0.01 -11.06 22.71
C PHE A 336 -0.64 -11.83 21.53
N VAL A 337 -1.97 -11.74 21.40
CA VAL A 337 -2.71 -12.12 20.19
C VAL A 337 -2.97 -10.88 19.35
N GLU A 338 -2.54 -10.88 18.10
CA GLU A 338 -2.74 -9.76 17.18
C GLU A 338 -4.09 -9.84 16.46
N TYR A 339 -4.95 -8.85 16.64
CA TYR A 339 -6.15 -8.72 15.84
C TYR A 339 -5.81 -8.15 14.45
N ALA A 340 -6.13 -8.88 13.38
CA ALA A 340 -5.80 -8.48 12.02
C ALA A 340 -6.94 -7.69 11.34
N SER A 341 -6.81 -6.37 11.26
CA SER A 341 -7.88 -5.45 10.85
C SER A 341 -8.06 -5.29 9.33
N HIS A 342 -7.71 -6.29 8.51
CA HIS A 342 -7.67 -6.19 7.03
C HIS A 342 -9.01 -5.77 6.38
N ALA A 343 -10.15 -6.02 7.05
CA ALA A 343 -11.48 -5.71 6.54
C ALA A 343 -11.97 -4.28 6.89
N ARG A 344 -11.21 -3.55 7.73
CA ARG A 344 -11.58 -2.22 8.22
C ARG A 344 -11.55 -1.19 7.09
N CYS A 345 -12.20 -0.06 7.33
CA CYS A 345 -12.10 1.14 6.51
C CYS A 345 -10.90 2.00 6.95
N HIS A 346 -10.08 2.46 6.00
CA HIS A 346 -8.93 3.36 6.23
C HIS A 346 -9.22 4.83 5.89
N VAL A 347 -10.50 5.16 5.64
CA VAL A 347 -10.98 6.51 5.35
C VAL A 347 -11.71 7.12 6.54
N HIS A 348 -12.44 6.30 7.28
CA HIS A 348 -13.26 6.71 8.43
C HIS A 348 -12.59 6.22 9.72
N THR A 349 -12.86 6.90 10.83
CA THR A 349 -12.37 6.51 12.15
C THR A 349 -12.99 5.18 12.59
N LEU A 350 -12.33 4.43 13.49
CA LEU A 350 -12.82 3.17 14.02
C LEU A 350 -14.13 3.34 14.80
N GLY A 351 -14.31 4.51 15.43
CA GLY A 351 -15.50 4.87 16.19
C GLY A 351 -16.65 5.46 15.38
N ASP A 352 -16.52 5.65 14.06
CA ASP A 352 -17.56 6.28 13.23
C ASP A 352 -18.84 5.42 13.20
N PRO A 353 -19.99 5.92 13.71
CA PRO A 353 -21.24 5.17 13.75
C PRO A 353 -21.85 4.92 12.37
N THR A 354 -21.46 5.72 11.36
CA THR A 354 -21.93 5.59 9.98
C THR A 354 -21.08 4.60 9.17
N CYS A 355 -19.89 4.24 9.67
CA CYS A 355 -19.02 3.27 9.01
C CYS A 355 -19.26 1.85 9.54
N GLU A 356 -20.16 1.12 8.88
CA GLU A 356 -20.48 -0.27 9.22
C GLU A 356 -19.24 -1.17 9.37
N ARG A 357 -18.28 -1.08 8.44
CA ARG A 357 -17.05 -1.89 8.48
C ARG A 357 -16.23 -1.68 9.74
N ASN A 358 -16.10 -0.43 10.18
CA ASN A 358 -15.31 -0.07 11.35
C ASN A 358 -16.06 -0.38 12.64
N ARG A 359 -17.37 -0.15 12.67
CA ARG A 359 -18.24 -0.57 13.78
C ARG A 359 -18.11 -2.08 14.02
N ASP A 360 -18.18 -2.89 12.96
CA ASP A 360 -18.06 -4.34 13.06
C ASP A 360 -16.66 -4.74 13.53
N THR A 361 -15.61 -4.15 12.95
CA THR A 361 -14.21 -4.37 13.38
C THR A 361 -14.00 -4.04 14.87
N LEU A 362 -14.53 -2.91 15.34
CA LEU A 362 -14.41 -2.48 16.73
C LEU A 362 -15.20 -3.37 17.68
N ALA A 363 -16.36 -3.87 17.26
CA ALA A 363 -17.14 -4.83 18.03
C ALA A 363 -16.36 -6.15 18.20
N GLU A 364 -15.74 -6.66 17.14
CA GLU A 364 -14.90 -7.86 17.18
C GLU A 364 -13.68 -7.67 18.11
N MET A 365 -12.98 -6.53 18.03
CA MET A 365 -11.87 -6.21 18.95
C MET A 365 -12.33 -6.14 20.42
N ARG A 366 -13.50 -5.58 20.69
CA ARG A 366 -14.08 -5.53 22.05
C ARG A 366 -14.46 -6.92 22.57
N GLN A 367 -14.92 -7.82 21.71
CA GLN A 367 -15.17 -9.22 22.10
C GLN A 367 -13.87 -9.89 22.57
N TRP A 368 -12.77 -9.67 21.84
CA TRP A 368 -11.46 -10.15 22.28
C TRP A 368 -11.02 -9.53 23.60
N GLN A 369 -11.18 -8.22 23.78
CA GLN A 369 -10.86 -7.53 25.03
C GLN A 369 -11.59 -8.14 26.24
N GLN A 370 -12.85 -8.54 26.08
CA GLN A 370 -13.67 -9.15 27.15
C GLN A 370 -13.14 -10.51 27.62
N THR A 371 -12.29 -11.19 26.84
CA THR A 371 -11.69 -12.48 27.23
C THR A 371 -10.59 -12.32 28.29
N GLY A 372 -10.03 -11.12 28.44
CA GLY A 372 -8.84 -10.88 29.26
C GLY A 372 -7.52 -11.35 28.61
N ALA A 373 -7.54 -11.82 27.36
CA ALA A 373 -6.33 -12.12 26.61
C ALA A 373 -5.49 -10.84 26.42
N VAL A 374 -4.16 -10.99 26.42
CA VAL A 374 -3.27 -9.89 26.09
C VAL A 374 -3.34 -9.65 24.58
N MET A 375 -3.87 -8.51 24.18
CA MET A 375 -4.17 -8.21 22.77
C MET A 375 -3.13 -7.28 22.15
N GLY A 376 -2.93 -7.43 20.84
CA GLY A 376 -2.24 -6.49 19.97
C GLY A 376 -3.08 -6.20 18.73
N HIS A 377 -2.67 -5.22 17.92
CA HIS A 377 -3.30 -4.83 16.68
C HIS A 377 -2.31 -5.00 15.52
N TYR A 378 -2.64 -5.91 14.60
CA TYR A 378 -1.95 -6.02 13.32
C TYR A 378 -2.76 -5.27 12.26
N ALA A 379 -2.24 -4.12 11.90
CA ALA A 379 -2.91 -3.12 11.11
C ALA A 379 -2.35 -3.05 9.67
N TYR A 380 -3.07 -2.34 8.81
CA TYR A 380 -2.86 -2.33 7.36
C TYR A 380 -3.05 -0.92 6.78
N GLU A 381 -2.81 0.13 7.56
CA GLU A 381 -2.99 1.52 7.13
C GLU A 381 -2.32 1.77 5.78
N PHE A 382 -1.07 1.33 5.66
CA PHE A 382 -0.26 1.55 4.47
C PHE A 382 -0.54 0.56 3.31
N ASP A 383 -1.45 -0.40 3.47
CA ASP A 383 -1.89 -1.30 2.39
C ASP A 383 -3.21 -0.89 1.75
N THR A 384 -3.71 0.32 2.06
CA THR A 384 -4.94 0.86 1.47
C THR A 384 -4.96 0.76 -0.06
N PHE A 385 -3.80 0.87 -0.71
CA PHE A 385 -3.63 0.72 -2.16
C PHE A 385 -2.42 -0.16 -2.52
N ARG A 386 -2.57 -1.09 -3.49
CA ARG A 386 -1.45 -1.91 -4.02
C ARG A 386 -0.26 -1.11 -4.56
N ALA A 387 -0.52 0.10 -5.09
CA ALA A 387 0.49 1.07 -5.50
C ALA A 387 0.02 2.44 -5.01
N SER A 388 0.48 2.84 -3.83
CA SER A 388 -0.08 4.00 -3.15
C SER A 388 0.58 5.31 -3.60
N PRO A 389 -0.19 6.35 -3.98
CA PRO A 389 0.27 7.72 -3.84
C PRO A 389 0.47 8.07 -2.34
N PHE A 390 0.91 9.29 -2.06
CA PHE A 390 0.94 9.83 -0.70
C PHE A 390 -0.44 9.71 -0.02
N LEU A 391 -0.47 9.16 1.21
CA LEU A 391 -1.67 8.97 2.03
C LEU A 391 -1.80 10.08 3.08
N PRO A 392 -2.73 11.05 2.90
CA PRO A 392 -2.91 12.16 3.84
C PRO A 392 -3.81 11.81 5.03
N PHE A 393 -3.77 10.58 5.56
CA PHE A 393 -4.75 10.07 6.54
C PHE A 393 -4.38 10.29 8.01
N PHE A 394 -3.89 11.48 8.35
CA PHE A 394 -3.28 11.78 9.64
C PHE A 394 -4.25 11.61 10.81
N THR A 395 -5.48 12.10 10.66
CA THR A 395 -6.55 11.92 11.66
C THR A 395 -6.88 10.43 11.87
N ILE A 396 -6.78 9.61 10.81
CA ILE A 396 -7.04 8.17 10.88
C ILE A 396 -5.93 7.42 11.62
N ILE A 397 -4.68 7.87 11.51
CA ILE A 397 -3.57 7.32 12.31
C ILE A 397 -3.79 7.63 13.80
N GLU A 398 -4.09 8.88 14.13
CA GLU A 398 -4.35 9.31 15.51
C GLU A 398 -5.47 8.48 16.15
N ASP A 399 -6.60 8.37 15.47
CA ASP A 399 -7.75 7.58 15.91
C ASP A 399 -7.40 6.09 16.09
N ALA A 400 -6.68 5.48 15.14
CA ALA A 400 -6.33 4.06 15.20
C ALA A 400 -5.40 3.73 16.38
N VAL A 401 -4.41 4.60 16.64
CA VAL A 401 -3.47 4.44 17.76
C VAL A 401 -4.19 4.67 19.09
N GLN A 402 -4.97 5.75 19.23
CA GLN A 402 -5.72 6.04 20.45
C GLN A 402 -6.77 4.97 20.75
N THR A 403 -7.47 4.48 19.73
CA THR A 403 -8.41 3.35 19.87
C THR A 403 -7.69 2.11 20.40
N SER A 404 -6.50 1.80 19.86
CA SER A 404 -5.71 0.65 20.34
C SER A 404 -5.30 0.79 21.80
N VAL A 405 -4.92 2.00 22.25
CA VAL A 405 -4.63 2.29 23.66
C VAL A 405 -5.88 2.13 24.52
N SER A 406 -7.04 2.63 24.07
CA SER A 406 -8.30 2.50 24.81
C SER A 406 -8.77 1.04 24.96
N LEU A 407 -8.39 0.17 24.03
CA LEU A 407 -8.66 -1.26 24.06
C LEU A 407 -7.62 -2.04 24.89
N GLY A 408 -6.57 -1.38 25.39
CA GLY A 408 -5.50 -2.02 26.16
C GLY A 408 -4.55 -2.87 25.31
N HIS A 409 -4.43 -2.58 24.01
CA HIS A 409 -3.50 -3.32 23.15
C HIS A 409 -2.05 -3.05 23.56
N VAL A 410 -1.27 -4.11 23.80
CA VAL A 410 0.15 -4.03 24.18
C VAL A 410 1.07 -3.92 22.97
N ALA A 411 0.59 -4.32 21.79
CA ALA A 411 1.34 -4.27 20.54
C ALA A 411 0.50 -3.58 19.46
N VAL A 412 1.14 -2.68 18.68
CA VAL A 412 0.55 -2.10 17.47
C VAL A 412 1.60 -2.14 16.37
N ILE A 413 1.28 -2.86 15.30
CA ILE A 413 2.20 -3.14 14.19
C ILE A 413 1.44 -3.01 12.87
N THR A 414 1.88 -2.12 11.98
CA THR A 414 1.34 -2.01 10.61
C THR A 414 2.34 -2.50 9.59
N GLU A 415 1.85 -3.06 8.47
CA GLU A 415 2.67 -3.29 7.28
C GLU A 415 3.15 -1.98 6.66
N VAL A 416 4.36 -1.98 6.11
CA VAL A 416 4.94 -0.89 5.31
C VAL A 416 5.76 -1.50 4.18
N SER A 417 5.45 -1.13 2.93
CA SER A 417 6.25 -1.50 1.77
C SER A 417 7.47 -0.59 1.62
N LEU A 418 8.60 -1.15 1.17
CA LEU A 418 9.80 -0.40 0.75
C LEU A 418 10.01 -0.40 -0.77
N SER A 419 9.01 -0.84 -1.54
CA SER A 419 9.07 -0.88 -3.01
C SER A 419 8.87 0.50 -3.67
N PRO A 420 9.29 0.69 -4.94
CA PRO A 420 10.15 -0.21 -5.72
C PRO A 420 11.64 -0.13 -5.30
N ARG A 421 12.38 -1.21 -5.59
CA ARG A 421 13.81 -1.35 -5.28
C ARG A 421 14.71 -0.27 -5.89
N SER A 422 14.36 0.22 -7.07
CA SER A 422 15.12 1.21 -7.84
C SER A 422 14.17 2.23 -8.48
N GLY A 423 14.74 3.26 -9.12
CA GLY A 423 13.98 4.33 -9.74
C GLY A 423 13.85 5.57 -8.83
N PRO A 424 13.16 6.61 -9.32
CA PRO A 424 13.14 7.91 -8.66
C PRO A 424 12.70 7.83 -7.19
N PRO A 425 13.32 8.59 -6.26
CA PRO A 425 12.98 8.54 -4.84
C PRO A 425 11.50 8.77 -4.54
N GLU A 426 10.84 9.68 -5.24
CA GLU A 426 9.41 9.99 -5.11
C GLU A 426 8.48 8.83 -5.51
N GLN A 427 9.02 7.75 -6.08
CA GLN A 427 8.28 6.51 -6.32
C GLN A 427 8.34 5.53 -5.15
N ALA A 428 9.35 5.64 -4.29
CA ALA A 428 9.49 4.79 -3.13
C ALA A 428 8.36 5.04 -2.14
N TYR A 429 7.71 3.97 -1.71
CA TYR A 429 6.57 4.05 -0.79
C TYR A 429 6.92 4.81 0.50
N ALA A 430 8.07 4.50 1.11
CA ALA A 430 8.57 5.17 2.31
C ALA A 430 8.84 6.67 2.11
N VAL A 431 9.16 7.11 0.89
CA VAL A 431 9.39 8.53 0.57
C VAL A 431 8.06 9.25 0.35
N ARG A 432 7.12 8.64 -0.38
CA ARG A 432 5.75 9.17 -0.57
C ARG A 432 5.03 9.36 0.74
N ASN A 433 5.23 8.43 1.68
CA ASN A 433 4.54 8.37 2.95
C ASN A 433 5.43 8.76 4.14
N ARG A 434 6.49 9.54 3.91
CA ARG A 434 7.46 9.95 4.95
C ARG A 434 6.78 10.58 6.18
N LEU A 435 5.88 11.54 5.95
CA LEU A 435 5.14 12.22 7.01
C LEU A 435 4.20 11.25 7.75
N PRO A 436 3.26 10.55 7.10
CA PRO A 436 2.35 9.66 7.81
C PRO A 436 3.09 8.51 8.55
N ILE A 437 4.17 7.97 7.99
CA ILE A 437 5.00 6.95 8.66
C ILE A 437 5.68 7.54 9.90
N TRP A 438 6.21 8.76 9.81
CA TRP A 438 6.78 9.46 10.96
C TRP A 438 5.72 9.75 12.03
N LEU A 439 4.56 10.29 11.65
CA LEU A 439 3.43 10.53 12.57
C LEU A 439 3.02 9.24 13.30
N TYR A 440 2.94 8.12 12.57
CA TYR A 440 2.64 6.81 13.15
C TYR A 440 3.66 6.45 14.24
N ALA A 441 4.95 6.55 13.95
CA ALA A 441 6.01 6.25 14.92
C ALA A 441 5.95 7.16 16.16
N ARG A 442 5.71 8.47 15.97
CA ARG A 442 5.55 9.43 17.07
C ARG A 442 4.35 9.11 17.96
N LEU A 443 3.20 8.81 17.36
CA LEU A 443 1.97 8.48 18.09
C LEU A 443 2.06 7.12 18.78
N LEU A 444 2.76 6.15 18.20
CA LEU A 444 3.05 4.89 18.90
C LEU A 444 3.86 5.11 20.18
N TRP A 445 4.81 6.05 20.16
CA TRP A 445 5.58 6.42 21.36
C TRP A 445 4.75 7.22 22.36
N ASN A 446 4.05 8.26 21.90
CA ASN A 446 3.19 9.11 22.72
C ASN A 446 1.81 9.32 22.05
N PRO A 447 0.81 8.50 22.40
CA PRO A 447 -0.51 8.52 21.77
C PRO A 447 -1.38 9.71 22.19
N TYR A 448 -0.92 10.51 23.15
CA TYR A 448 -1.62 11.68 23.66
C TYR A 448 -1.20 12.98 22.94
N MET A 449 -0.22 12.92 22.05
CA MET A 449 0.10 14.04 21.18
C MET A 449 -1.01 14.24 20.17
N ARG A 450 -1.33 15.50 19.86
CA ARG A 450 -2.25 15.80 18.76
C ARG A 450 -1.51 15.71 17.44
N VAL A 451 -2.11 15.04 16.46
CA VAL A 451 -1.50 14.91 15.15
C VAL A 451 -1.26 16.27 14.48
N THR A 452 -2.10 17.27 14.77
CA THR A 452 -1.93 18.64 14.25
C THR A 452 -0.68 19.35 14.79
N ASP A 453 -0.23 18.99 15.99
CA ASP A 453 0.97 19.56 16.61
C ASP A 453 2.23 18.88 16.03
N LEU A 454 2.16 17.57 15.80
CA LEU A 454 3.22 16.84 15.09
C LEU A 454 3.37 17.31 13.64
N VAL A 455 2.26 17.57 12.93
CA VAL A 455 2.31 18.17 11.59
C VAL A 455 2.97 19.55 11.62
N TRP A 456 2.71 20.35 12.66
CA TRP A 456 3.37 21.65 12.81
C TRP A 456 4.89 21.49 13.03
N GLU A 457 5.29 20.60 13.92
CA GLU A 457 6.70 20.28 14.18
C GLU A 457 7.43 19.78 12.92
N TRP A 458 6.78 18.90 12.15
CA TRP A 458 7.27 18.49 10.85
C TRP A 458 7.46 19.68 9.91
N CYS A 459 6.47 20.57 9.83
CA CYS A 459 6.54 21.73 8.97
C CYS A 459 7.67 22.70 9.34
N GLU A 460 7.85 22.99 10.63
CA GLU A 460 8.94 23.84 11.12
C GLU A 460 10.31 23.24 10.78
N THR A 461 10.45 21.93 10.99
CA THR A 461 11.71 21.21 10.80
C THR A 461 12.05 21.04 9.31
N ALA A 462 11.09 20.57 8.50
CA ALA A 462 11.33 20.22 7.09
C ALA A 462 11.25 21.42 6.14
N TYR A 463 10.39 22.39 6.41
CA TYR A 463 10.05 23.47 5.46
C TYR A 463 10.58 24.84 5.88
N GLY A 464 10.98 25.04 7.15
CA GLY A 464 11.55 26.31 7.62
C GLY A 464 10.60 27.48 7.42
N ALA A 465 11.02 28.51 6.69
CA ALA A 465 10.20 29.70 6.41
C ALA A 465 8.84 29.38 5.75
N ALA A 466 8.75 28.26 5.02
CA ALA A 466 7.51 27.79 4.40
C ALA A 466 6.59 26.97 5.34
N ALA A 467 6.91 26.83 6.63
CA ALA A 467 6.17 25.96 7.55
C ALA A 467 4.66 26.26 7.62
N ALA A 468 4.28 27.52 7.81
CA ALA A 468 2.89 27.95 7.92
C ALA A 468 2.03 27.60 6.69
N PRO A 469 2.40 27.99 5.45
CA PRO A 469 1.63 27.61 4.28
C PRO A 469 1.61 26.09 4.02
N MET A 470 2.72 25.38 4.28
CA MET A 470 2.76 23.93 4.10
C MET A 470 1.85 23.18 5.09
N ARG A 471 1.72 23.68 6.32
CA ARG A 471 0.74 23.16 7.29
C ARG A 471 -0.69 23.30 6.78
N VAL A 472 -1.02 24.43 6.12
CA VAL A 472 -2.35 24.63 5.52
C VAL A 472 -2.64 23.56 4.47
N TYR A 473 -1.69 23.32 3.56
CA TYR A 473 -1.80 22.27 2.53
C TYR A 473 -2.00 20.88 3.15
N LEU A 474 -1.12 20.46 4.05
CA LEU A 474 -1.15 19.11 4.63
C LEU A 474 -2.45 18.84 5.42
N LEU A 475 -2.91 19.80 6.22
CA LEU A 475 -4.16 19.65 6.96
C LEU A 475 -5.40 19.76 6.05
N ALA A 476 -5.31 20.44 4.90
CA ALA A 476 -6.39 20.43 3.92
C ALA A 476 -6.53 19.06 3.25
N MET A 477 -5.40 18.42 2.90
CA MET A 477 -5.39 17.05 2.38
C MET A 477 -6.01 16.05 3.38
N ASP A 478 -5.66 16.16 4.66
CA ASP A 478 -6.18 15.27 5.72
C ASP A 478 -7.69 15.45 5.97
N ARG A 479 -8.16 16.70 5.99
CA ARG A 479 -9.60 16.97 6.09
C ARG A 479 -10.36 16.44 4.88
N ALA A 480 -9.83 16.62 3.67
CA ALA A 480 -10.46 16.10 2.46
C ALA A 480 -10.52 14.58 2.46
N TRP A 481 -9.45 13.90 2.91
CA TRP A 481 -9.43 12.45 3.05
C TRP A 481 -10.47 11.94 4.04
N SER A 482 -10.49 12.51 5.24
CA SER A 482 -11.39 12.06 6.33
C SER A 482 -12.86 12.39 6.06
N ALA A 483 -13.16 13.22 5.04
CA ALA A 483 -14.51 13.57 4.59
C ALA A 483 -14.98 12.76 3.38
N LEU A 484 -14.16 11.86 2.84
CA LEU A 484 -14.50 11.05 1.67
C LEU A 484 -15.73 10.17 1.96
N PRO A 485 -16.76 10.17 1.09
CA PRO A 485 -17.97 9.37 1.28
C PRO A 485 -17.78 7.89 0.89
N VAL A 486 -16.54 7.46 0.64
CA VAL A 486 -16.20 6.10 0.20
C VAL A 486 -15.51 5.29 1.28
N HIS A 487 -15.64 3.97 1.19
CA HIS A 487 -14.91 3.04 2.04
C HIS A 487 -13.75 2.41 1.28
N CYS A 488 -12.55 2.46 1.87
CA CYS A 488 -11.37 1.76 1.36
C CYS A 488 -10.86 0.79 2.42
N THR A 489 -10.79 -0.49 2.07
CA THR A 489 -10.03 -1.51 2.81
C THR A 489 -8.65 -1.66 2.17
N ILE A 490 -7.92 -2.74 2.49
CA ILE A 490 -6.68 -3.12 1.79
C ILE A 490 -6.85 -3.41 0.27
N LEU A 491 -8.09 -3.39 -0.24
CA LEU A 491 -8.42 -3.59 -1.65
C LEU A 491 -8.83 -2.27 -2.34
N GLY A 492 -8.51 -1.13 -1.75
CA GLY A 492 -8.79 0.19 -2.31
C GLY A 492 -8.06 0.45 -3.64
N GLN A 493 -8.54 1.45 -4.38
CA GLN A 493 -7.90 1.91 -5.63
C GLN A 493 -7.81 3.43 -5.67
N ALA A 494 -6.59 3.98 -5.72
CA ALA A 494 -6.35 5.42 -5.70
C ALA A 494 -7.08 6.17 -6.83
N ALA A 495 -7.08 5.61 -8.05
CA ALA A 495 -7.78 6.21 -9.20
C ALA A 495 -9.30 6.37 -9.00
N THR A 496 -9.93 5.53 -8.17
CA THR A 496 -11.36 5.65 -7.84
C THR A 496 -11.63 6.67 -6.73
N VAL A 497 -10.60 6.97 -5.92
CA VAL A 497 -10.65 7.93 -4.82
C VAL A 497 -10.30 9.34 -5.30
N ALA A 498 -9.37 9.47 -6.25
CA ALA A 498 -8.84 10.75 -6.72
C ALA A 498 -9.93 11.77 -7.12
N PRO A 499 -10.98 11.42 -7.89
CA PRO A 499 -12.03 12.37 -8.26
C PRO A 499 -12.83 12.94 -7.09
N GLN A 500 -12.87 12.21 -5.96
CA GLN A 500 -13.58 12.62 -4.76
C GLN A 500 -12.67 13.33 -3.76
N LEU A 501 -11.37 12.99 -3.76
CA LEU A 501 -10.37 13.60 -2.90
C LEU A 501 -9.95 14.97 -3.43
N ILE A 502 -9.62 15.07 -4.72
CA ILE A 502 -8.99 16.25 -5.30
C ILE A 502 -10.02 17.20 -5.92
N THR A 503 -10.89 17.73 -5.06
CA THR A 503 -11.95 18.69 -5.47
C THR A 503 -11.36 20.03 -5.92
N PRO A 504 -12.09 20.84 -6.71
CA PRO A 504 -11.65 22.18 -7.09
C PRO A 504 -11.23 23.06 -5.89
N GLU A 505 -11.91 22.93 -4.75
CA GLU A 505 -11.60 23.65 -3.52
C GLU A 505 -10.26 23.20 -2.92
N LEU A 506 -9.96 21.90 -2.92
CA LEU A 506 -8.68 21.40 -2.46
C LEU A 506 -7.54 21.80 -3.40
N GLN A 507 -7.78 21.76 -4.72
CA GLN A 507 -6.82 22.24 -5.73
C GLN A 507 -6.47 23.71 -5.51
N LYS A 508 -7.48 24.56 -5.31
CA LYS A 508 -7.28 25.97 -4.99
C LYS A 508 -6.49 26.16 -3.70
N THR A 509 -6.88 25.46 -2.63
CA THR A 509 -6.21 25.55 -1.32
C THR A 509 -4.74 25.15 -1.42
N ALA A 510 -4.43 24.06 -2.13
CA ALA A 510 -3.07 23.60 -2.35
C ALA A 510 -2.26 24.60 -3.17
N ALA A 511 -2.83 25.14 -4.26
CA ALA A 511 -2.16 26.14 -5.10
C ALA A 511 -1.84 27.43 -4.32
N GLU A 512 -2.78 27.93 -3.51
CA GLU A 512 -2.58 29.11 -2.65
C GLU A 512 -1.51 28.86 -1.60
N ALA A 513 -1.51 27.67 -0.98
CA ALA A 513 -0.49 27.26 -0.02
C ALA A 513 0.90 27.19 -0.66
N PHE A 514 1.04 26.56 -1.84
CA PHE A 514 2.33 26.48 -2.53
C PHE A 514 2.84 27.85 -2.97
N LEU A 515 1.98 28.73 -3.50
CA LEU A 515 2.38 30.10 -3.82
C LEU A 515 2.80 30.90 -2.59
N ALA A 516 2.14 30.69 -1.44
CA ALA A 516 2.54 31.32 -0.19
C ALA A 516 3.85 30.77 0.36
N ALA A 517 4.11 29.46 0.18
CA ALA A 517 5.39 28.84 0.50
C ALA A 517 6.53 29.42 -0.36
N ASP A 518 6.31 29.56 -1.67
CA ASP A 518 7.30 30.13 -2.60
C ASP A 518 7.63 31.59 -2.24
N ARG A 519 6.62 32.39 -1.87
CA ARG A 519 6.83 33.75 -1.36
C ARG A 519 7.62 33.77 -0.05
N ALA A 520 7.33 32.85 0.87
CA ALA A 520 8.02 32.78 2.15
C ALA A 520 9.49 32.34 2.02
N LEU A 521 9.82 31.59 0.98
CA LEU A 521 11.18 31.16 0.69
C LEU A 521 12.03 32.24 -0.02
N ASP A 522 11.41 33.31 -0.54
CA ASP A 522 12.10 34.44 -1.18
C ASP A 522 13.17 34.03 -2.20
N GLY A 523 12.81 33.10 -3.09
CA GLY A 523 13.71 32.57 -4.13
C GLY A 523 14.65 31.44 -3.68
N ALA A 524 14.70 31.10 -2.38
CA ALA A 524 15.38 29.90 -1.92
C ALA A 524 14.58 28.63 -2.32
N VAL A 525 15.28 27.53 -2.60
CA VAL A 525 14.65 26.24 -2.91
C VAL A 525 14.70 25.35 -1.68
N ASN A 526 13.56 24.88 -1.21
CA ASN A 526 13.47 23.83 -0.19
C ASN A 526 13.08 22.49 -0.86
N PRO A 527 13.99 21.49 -0.92
CA PRO A 527 13.71 20.20 -1.57
C PRO A 527 12.51 19.45 -0.98
N ALA A 528 12.22 19.63 0.30
CA ALA A 528 11.08 19.00 0.95
C ALA A 528 9.75 19.63 0.50
N VAL A 529 9.70 20.95 0.30
CA VAL A 529 8.51 21.65 -0.26
C VAL A 529 8.28 21.22 -1.70
N GLU A 530 9.33 21.17 -2.52
CA GLU A 530 9.22 20.73 -3.92
C GLU A 530 8.71 19.30 -4.03
N ARG A 531 9.15 18.43 -3.13
CA ARG A 531 8.64 17.05 -3.06
C ARG A 531 7.14 17.01 -2.76
N GLU A 532 6.61 17.85 -1.88
CA GLU A 532 5.15 17.90 -1.62
C GLU A 532 4.37 18.34 -2.86
N LYS A 533 4.91 19.29 -3.65
CA LYS A 533 4.30 19.68 -4.93
C LYS A 533 4.22 18.50 -5.90
N ILE A 534 5.28 17.69 -5.99
CA ILE A 534 5.31 16.46 -6.79
C ILE A 534 4.26 15.45 -6.30
N LEU A 535 4.20 15.19 -4.99
CA LEU A 535 3.24 14.24 -4.42
C LEU A 535 1.79 14.69 -4.61
N PHE A 536 1.51 16.00 -4.56
CA PHE A 536 0.20 16.54 -4.90
C PHE A 536 -0.11 16.40 -6.41
N ARG A 537 0.87 16.65 -7.28
CA ARG A 537 0.73 16.46 -8.73
C ARG A 537 0.35 15.01 -9.07
N GLN A 538 0.96 14.02 -8.42
CA GLN A 538 0.59 12.60 -8.60
C GLN A 538 -0.91 12.35 -8.37
N TRP A 539 -1.53 13.04 -7.42
CA TRP A 539 -2.98 12.97 -7.20
C TRP A 539 -3.77 13.71 -8.29
N LEU A 540 -3.30 14.86 -8.76
CA LEU A 540 -3.92 15.61 -9.87
C LEU A 540 -3.88 14.83 -11.18
N ASP A 541 -2.79 14.13 -11.45
CA ASP A 541 -2.61 13.36 -12.67
C ASP A 541 -3.60 12.17 -12.73
N MET A 542 -4.10 11.73 -11.57
CA MET A 542 -5.18 10.73 -11.47
C MET A 542 -6.59 11.30 -11.69
N LEU A 543 -6.78 12.62 -11.71
CA LEU A 543 -8.08 13.23 -12.02
C LEU A 543 -8.44 13.14 -13.51
N GLY A 544 -7.45 12.95 -14.37
CA GLY A 544 -7.60 13.24 -15.79
C GLY A 544 -7.32 12.06 -16.68
N HIS A 545 -8.23 11.11 -16.79
CA HIS A 545 -8.31 10.27 -18.00
C HIS A 545 -9.76 10.08 -18.45
N ASP A 546 -10.43 11.18 -18.82
CA ASP A 546 -11.66 11.09 -19.64
C ASP A 546 -11.34 10.47 -21.02
N HIS A 547 -10.08 10.65 -21.46
CA HIS A 547 -9.52 10.10 -22.69
C HIS A 547 -8.18 9.44 -22.42
N GLU A 548 -8.05 8.20 -22.92
CA GLU A 548 -6.79 7.45 -22.92
C GLU A 548 -6.38 7.19 -24.37
N VAL A 549 -5.18 7.65 -24.72
CA VAL A 549 -4.51 7.42 -25.98
C VAL A 549 -3.57 6.25 -25.82
N LEU A 550 -3.80 5.21 -26.62
CA LEU A 550 -2.95 4.05 -26.69
C LEU A 550 -1.88 4.29 -27.76
N VAL A 551 -0.61 4.19 -27.36
CA VAL A 551 0.54 4.30 -28.26
C VAL A 551 1.10 2.90 -28.48
N PRO A 552 0.95 2.32 -29.68
CA PRO A 552 1.42 0.97 -29.93
C PRO A 552 2.94 0.90 -30.11
N LEU A 553 3.53 -0.20 -29.64
CA LEU A 553 4.94 -0.49 -29.87
C LEU A 553 5.18 -0.79 -31.35
N LEU A 554 6.13 -0.07 -31.95
CA LEU A 554 6.62 -0.31 -33.31
C LEU A 554 7.59 -1.49 -33.31
N PRO A 555 7.57 -2.35 -34.36
CA PRO A 555 8.61 -3.34 -34.57
C PRO A 555 10.00 -2.69 -34.61
N ALA A 556 11.01 -3.38 -34.05
CA ALA A 556 12.38 -2.88 -33.93
C ALA A 556 13.06 -2.48 -35.27
N THR A 557 12.46 -2.82 -36.42
CA THR A 557 12.98 -2.55 -37.78
C THR A 557 12.34 -1.35 -38.47
N THR A 558 11.40 -0.64 -37.83
CA THR A 558 10.66 0.45 -38.48
C THR A 558 11.33 1.81 -38.21
N GLU A 559 12.01 2.37 -39.20
CA GLU A 559 12.27 3.82 -39.22
C GLU A 559 10.93 4.54 -39.42
N ALA A 560 10.70 5.61 -38.65
CA ALA A 560 9.53 6.51 -38.60
C ALA A 560 8.34 6.14 -39.51
N PRO A 561 7.13 5.90 -38.97
CA PRO A 561 6.01 5.42 -39.79
C PRO A 561 5.73 6.39 -40.94
N ALA A 562 6.02 5.97 -42.18
CA ALA A 562 5.59 6.66 -43.38
C ALA A 562 4.06 6.65 -43.40
N SER A 563 3.44 7.76 -43.76
CA SER A 563 2.00 7.92 -43.88
C SER A 563 1.44 6.97 -44.96
N ALA A 564 1.17 5.69 -44.65
CA ALA A 564 0.33 4.81 -45.48
C ALA A 564 0.07 3.44 -44.83
N GLN A 565 -1.24 3.15 -44.69
CA GLN A 565 -1.89 1.85 -44.87
C GLN A 565 -1.48 0.67 -43.94
N GLY A 566 -2.36 0.36 -42.98
CA GLY A 566 -2.56 -1.02 -42.51
C GLY A 566 -2.52 -1.29 -41.01
N SER A 567 -1.97 -0.40 -40.17
CA SER A 567 -1.79 -0.73 -38.73
C SER A 567 -1.62 0.48 -37.81
N SER A 568 -1.99 1.68 -38.28
CA SER A 568 -1.71 2.94 -37.57
C SER A 568 -2.82 3.28 -36.54
N PRO A 569 -2.51 3.93 -35.40
CA PRO A 569 -3.53 4.50 -34.51
C PRO A 569 -4.44 5.46 -35.28
N LEU A 570 -5.70 5.55 -34.87
CA LEU A 570 -6.58 6.60 -35.39
C LEU A 570 -5.96 7.96 -35.04
N PRO A 571 -6.03 8.97 -35.92
CA PRO A 571 -5.55 10.31 -35.60
C PRO A 571 -6.24 10.81 -34.33
N LEU A 572 -5.50 11.57 -33.51
CA LEU A 572 -6.07 12.18 -32.31
C LEU A 572 -7.29 13.03 -32.71
N PRO A 573 -8.44 12.85 -32.03
CA PRO A 573 -9.63 13.66 -32.27
C PRO A 573 -9.29 15.15 -32.30
N GLY A 574 -9.62 15.82 -33.40
CA GLY A 574 -9.42 17.26 -33.55
C GLY A 574 -7.98 17.75 -33.76
N ALA A 575 -6.93 16.93 -33.63
CA ALA A 575 -5.54 17.38 -33.86
C ALA A 575 -4.90 16.83 -35.15
N ALA A 576 -5.52 15.81 -35.77
CA ALA A 576 -5.07 15.13 -37.00
C ALA A 576 -3.65 14.51 -36.97
N VAL A 577 -2.98 14.48 -35.81
CA VAL A 577 -1.67 13.84 -35.61
C VAL A 577 -1.80 12.40 -35.12
N ARG A 578 -0.75 11.59 -35.29
CA ARG A 578 -0.69 10.19 -34.83
C ARG A 578 0.49 9.95 -33.90
N LEU A 579 0.33 9.03 -32.94
CA LEU A 579 1.36 8.66 -31.98
C LEU A 579 1.78 7.20 -32.12
N ALA A 580 3.07 6.91 -32.12
CA ALA A 580 3.63 5.56 -32.03
C ALA A 580 4.90 5.57 -31.18
N TRP A 581 5.37 4.44 -30.66
CA TRP A 581 6.61 4.40 -29.88
C TRP A 581 7.49 3.19 -30.21
N SER A 582 8.80 3.32 -30.04
CA SER A 582 9.75 2.20 -29.92
C SER A 582 10.35 2.23 -28.51
N PRO A 583 11.14 1.24 -28.06
CA PRO A 583 11.79 1.32 -26.73
C PRO A 583 12.67 2.56 -26.54
N GLU A 584 13.10 3.21 -27.63
CA GLU A 584 14.02 4.34 -27.63
C GLU A 584 13.34 5.70 -27.87
N LYS A 585 12.18 5.77 -28.56
CA LYS A 585 11.57 7.04 -28.99
C LYS A 585 10.05 7.03 -29.01
N LEU A 586 9.44 8.19 -28.78
CA LEU A 586 8.06 8.51 -29.15
C LEU A 586 8.06 9.20 -30.53
N PHE A 587 7.13 8.80 -31.40
CA PHE A 587 6.91 9.37 -32.72
C PHE A 587 5.57 10.10 -32.77
N VAL A 588 5.58 11.32 -33.30
CA VAL A 588 4.40 12.13 -33.58
C VAL A 588 4.39 12.44 -35.08
N SER A 589 3.45 11.85 -35.81
CA SER A 589 3.38 11.87 -37.27
C SER A 589 2.18 12.65 -37.79
N ASP A 590 2.16 12.89 -39.10
CA ASP A 590 1.13 13.65 -39.83
C ASP A 590 1.05 15.13 -39.42
N ILE A 591 2.17 15.71 -38.96
CA ILE A 591 2.26 17.13 -38.61
C ILE A 591 2.26 17.96 -39.90
N THR A 592 1.16 18.68 -40.13
CA THR A 592 0.92 19.51 -41.33
C THR A 592 0.78 21.01 -41.02
N ALA A 593 0.77 21.40 -39.74
CA ALA A 593 0.70 22.77 -39.26
C ALA A 593 1.64 22.93 -38.03
N ALA A 594 1.71 24.15 -37.46
CA ALA A 594 2.41 24.38 -36.20
C ALA A 594 1.87 23.39 -35.13
N CYS A 595 2.76 22.70 -34.45
CA CYS A 595 2.42 21.61 -33.55
C CYS A 595 3.23 21.69 -32.26
N GLU A 596 2.58 21.58 -31.11
CA GLU A 596 3.23 21.45 -29.80
C GLU A 596 2.75 20.17 -29.12
N VAL A 597 3.69 19.40 -28.59
CA VAL A 597 3.47 18.15 -27.87
C VAL A 597 4.01 18.32 -26.45
N VAL A 598 3.12 18.13 -25.49
CA VAL A 598 3.41 18.27 -24.06
C VAL A 598 3.28 16.89 -23.41
N LEU A 599 4.34 16.45 -22.74
CA LEU A 599 4.45 15.14 -22.10
C LEU A 599 4.79 15.29 -20.61
N SER A 600 4.26 14.44 -19.74
CA SER A 600 4.76 14.28 -18.37
C SER A 600 4.53 12.86 -17.88
N THR A 601 5.34 12.34 -16.97
CA THR A 601 5.19 10.96 -16.46
C THR A 601 4.01 10.76 -15.50
N GLY A 602 3.35 11.84 -15.09
CA GLY A 602 2.33 11.81 -14.03
C GLY A 602 2.87 11.46 -12.63
N LEU A 603 4.18 11.25 -12.50
CA LEU A 603 4.82 10.67 -11.31
C LEU A 603 6.03 11.48 -10.80
N GLY A 604 6.69 12.24 -11.67
CA GLY A 604 7.92 13.00 -11.35
C GLY A 604 7.82 14.51 -11.45
N GLY A 605 6.67 15.09 -11.79
CA GLY A 605 6.46 16.54 -11.88
C GLY A 605 7.13 17.26 -13.06
N GLU A 606 8.04 16.62 -13.80
CA GLU A 606 8.60 17.19 -15.04
C GLU A 606 7.55 17.18 -16.16
N THR A 607 7.44 18.30 -16.87
CA THR A 607 6.64 18.43 -18.09
C THR A 607 7.54 18.86 -19.22
N TRP A 608 7.57 18.10 -20.32
CA TRP A 608 8.42 18.36 -21.47
C TRP A 608 7.59 18.90 -22.63
N HIS A 609 8.06 19.98 -23.23
CA HIS A 609 7.43 20.64 -24.36
C HIS A 609 8.30 20.50 -25.61
N PHE A 610 7.71 19.98 -26.68
CA PHE A 610 8.32 19.86 -28.00
C PHE A 610 7.43 20.54 -29.02
N ALA A 611 7.94 21.56 -29.70
CA ALA A 611 7.15 22.34 -30.64
C ALA A 611 7.86 22.50 -31.99
N VAL A 612 7.06 22.54 -33.05
CA VAL A 612 7.48 22.89 -34.40
C VAL A 612 6.57 24.01 -34.88
N ASP A 613 7.14 25.14 -35.31
CA ASP A 613 6.35 26.26 -35.82
C ASP A 613 5.82 26.02 -37.25
N ALA A 614 5.08 26.98 -37.80
CA ALA A 614 4.52 26.87 -39.16
C ALA A 614 5.61 26.86 -40.27
N ALA A 615 6.82 27.32 -39.98
CA ALA A 615 7.97 27.28 -40.88
C ALA A 615 8.77 25.96 -40.77
N GLY A 616 8.41 25.07 -39.84
CA GLY A 616 9.11 23.83 -39.58
C GLY A 616 10.29 23.96 -38.61
N THR A 617 10.41 25.08 -37.89
CA THR A 617 11.48 25.34 -36.93
C THR A 617 11.20 24.58 -35.62
N PRO A 618 12.09 23.68 -35.17
CA PRO A 618 11.92 22.96 -33.91
C PRO A 618 12.30 23.84 -32.70
N SER A 619 11.60 23.69 -31.59
CA SER A 619 11.95 24.23 -30.28
C SER A 619 11.54 23.26 -29.17
N ALA A 620 12.29 23.22 -28.08
CA ALA A 620 11.95 22.44 -26.91
C ALA A 620 12.29 23.21 -25.63
N TRP A 621 11.52 22.94 -24.59
CA TRP A 621 11.72 23.47 -23.24
C TRP A 621 11.05 22.53 -22.24
N ARG A 622 11.37 22.65 -20.96
CA ARG A 622 10.73 21.84 -19.91
C ARG A 622 10.28 22.68 -18.73
N ILE A 623 9.31 22.15 -18.01
CA ILE A 623 9.05 22.45 -16.61
C ILE A 623 9.74 21.35 -15.83
N SER A 624 10.72 21.69 -15.01
CA SER A 624 11.46 20.73 -14.17
C SER A 624 10.57 20.06 -13.13
N ALA A 625 11.08 19.01 -12.46
CA ALA A 625 10.39 18.32 -11.37
C ALA A 625 9.94 19.26 -10.23
N VAL A 626 10.58 20.42 -10.12
CA VAL A 626 10.34 21.49 -9.14
C VAL A 626 9.50 22.65 -9.70
N GLY A 627 8.82 22.45 -10.82
CA GLY A 627 7.86 23.43 -11.38
C GLY A 627 8.49 24.64 -12.10
N VAL A 628 9.80 24.71 -12.26
CA VAL A 628 10.50 25.83 -12.91
C VAL A 628 10.63 25.59 -14.42
N ARG A 629 10.24 26.58 -15.23
CA ARG A 629 10.46 26.61 -16.69
C ARG A 629 11.95 26.81 -17.02
N ASP A 630 12.49 25.96 -17.88
CA ASP A 630 13.89 26.00 -18.33
C ASP A 630 13.96 25.96 -19.86
N ASP A 631 14.05 27.14 -20.48
CA ASP A 631 14.15 27.30 -21.94
C ASP A 631 15.56 26.94 -22.49
N ARG A 632 16.55 26.74 -21.60
CA ARG A 632 17.90 26.30 -21.97
C ARG A 632 17.99 24.80 -22.20
N TRP A 633 16.95 24.05 -21.81
CA TRP A 633 16.89 22.61 -22.04
C TRP A 633 16.65 22.35 -23.53
N GLN A 634 17.72 21.98 -24.21
CA GLN A 634 17.75 21.67 -25.64
C GLN A 634 18.09 20.18 -25.82
N PRO A 635 17.14 19.26 -25.61
CA PRO A 635 17.37 17.84 -25.75
C PRO A 635 17.68 17.47 -27.20
N GLU A 636 18.32 16.32 -27.43
CA GLU A 636 18.36 15.75 -28.78
C GLU A 636 16.98 15.21 -29.15
N TRP A 637 16.40 15.74 -30.22
CA TRP A 637 15.20 15.23 -30.89
C TRP A 637 15.21 15.69 -32.35
N SER A 638 14.37 15.11 -33.20
CA SER A 638 14.35 15.48 -34.63
C SER A 638 12.95 15.74 -35.15
N PHE A 639 12.87 16.64 -36.12
CA PHE A 639 11.69 16.84 -36.95
C PHE A 639 12.09 16.71 -38.42
N SER A 640 11.47 15.78 -39.14
CA SER A 640 11.70 15.62 -40.58
C SER A 640 10.46 15.03 -41.26
N LYS A 641 10.13 15.53 -42.46
CA LYS A 641 9.01 15.03 -43.28
C LYS A 641 7.67 14.92 -42.52
N GLY A 642 7.36 15.88 -41.65
CA GLY A 642 6.11 15.88 -40.87
C GLY A 642 6.09 14.90 -39.69
N VAL A 643 7.25 14.37 -39.28
CA VAL A 643 7.41 13.47 -38.13
C VAL A 643 8.35 14.09 -37.11
N MET A 644 7.85 14.25 -35.88
CA MET A 644 8.62 14.56 -34.69
C MET A 644 9.01 13.26 -33.99
N ALA A 645 10.31 13.04 -33.75
CA ALA A 645 10.85 11.88 -33.06
C ALA A 645 11.54 12.34 -31.77
N ILE A 646 10.96 11.97 -30.63
CA ILE A 646 11.39 12.35 -29.27
C ILE A 646 12.07 11.15 -28.62
N PRO A 647 13.40 11.13 -28.45
CA PRO A 647 14.10 10.07 -27.74
C PRO A 647 13.77 10.06 -26.24
N PHE A 648 13.48 8.90 -25.68
CA PHE A 648 13.25 8.78 -24.23
C PHE A 648 14.50 9.06 -23.41
N ALA A 649 15.69 8.82 -23.97
CA ALA A 649 16.95 9.25 -23.38
C ALA A 649 16.97 10.76 -23.11
N ALA A 650 16.32 11.56 -23.96
CA ALA A 650 16.20 13.01 -23.79
C ALA A 650 15.26 13.39 -22.63
N LEU A 651 14.34 12.49 -22.23
CA LEU A 651 13.40 12.67 -21.14
C LEU A 651 13.91 12.10 -19.80
N GLY A 652 15.09 11.46 -19.80
CA GLY A 652 15.71 10.87 -18.61
C GLY A 652 15.14 9.51 -18.18
N ALA A 653 14.05 9.04 -18.79
CA ALA A 653 13.49 7.71 -18.57
C ALA A 653 12.72 7.22 -19.80
N ALA A 654 12.90 5.93 -20.14
CA ALA A 654 12.02 5.24 -21.07
C ALA A 654 10.78 4.73 -20.33
N PRO A 655 9.58 4.84 -20.93
CA PRO A 655 8.38 4.32 -20.32
C PRO A 655 8.51 2.80 -20.19
N ALA A 656 8.12 2.29 -19.03
CA ALA A 656 7.86 0.88 -18.86
C ALA A 656 6.69 0.46 -19.73
N GLY A 657 6.64 -0.84 -20.02
CA GLY A 657 5.53 -1.41 -20.73
C GLY A 657 4.18 -1.16 -20.06
N ASN A 658 3.24 -0.60 -20.84
CA ASN A 658 1.92 -0.16 -20.42
C ASN A 658 1.93 0.99 -19.39
N GLU A 659 3.06 1.67 -19.20
CA GLU A 659 3.10 2.92 -18.44
C GLU A 659 2.20 3.97 -19.09
N VAL A 660 1.59 4.82 -18.27
CA VAL A 660 0.74 5.92 -18.74
C VAL A 660 1.38 7.23 -18.36
N TRP A 661 1.63 8.06 -19.36
CA TRP A 661 2.06 9.45 -19.19
C TRP A 661 0.89 10.40 -19.45
N ALA A 662 1.02 11.68 -19.12
CA ALA A 662 0.07 12.69 -19.54
C ALA A 662 0.48 13.25 -20.91
N LEU A 663 -0.50 13.51 -21.77
CA LEU A 663 -0.32 14.08 -23.11
C LEU A 663 -1.25 15.27 -23.32
N ARG A 664 -0.70 16.35 -23.89
CA ARG A 664 -1.45 17.35 -24.64
C ARG A 664 -0.80 17.58 -26.01
N VAL A 665 -1.62 17.74 -27.03
CA VAL A 665 -1.17 18.10 -28.38
C VAL A 665 -1.93 19.33 -28.84
N LEU A 666 -1.22 20.37 -29.26
CA LEU A 666 -1.77 21.50 -30.01
C LEU A 666 -1.34 21.33 -31.47
N SER A 667 -2.28 21.39 -32.41
CA SER A 667 -2.03 21.30 -33.86
C SER A 667 -2.83 22.39 -34.56
N GLY A 668 -2.14 23.39 -35.12
CA GLY A 668 -2.77 24.62 -35.62
C GLY A 668 -3.53 25.37 -34.53
N GLN A 669 -4.86 25.50 -34.69
CA GLN A 669 -5.77 26.14 -33.73
C GLN A 669 -6.48 25.12 -32.81
N GLN A 670 -6.19 23.82 -32.96
CA GLN A 670 -6.93 22.75 -32.31
C GLN A 670 -6.08 22.06 -31.24
N ALA A 671 -6.67 21.82 -30.07
CA ALA A 671 -6.02 21.15 -28.95
C ALA A 671 -6.66 19.79 -28.66
N PHE A 672 -5.83 18.79 -28.36
CA PHE A 672 -6.24 17.48 -27.88
C PHE A 672 -5.58 17.17 -26.51
N PRO A 673 -6.37 16.86 -25.48
CA PRO A 673 -7.79 17.19 -25.35
C PRO A 673 -8.04 18.70 -25.51
N GLU A 674 -9.31 19.13 -25.59
CA GLU A 674 -9.67 20.55 -25.63
C GLU A 674 -8.91 21.34 -24.54
N ALA A 675 -8.60 22.61 -24.80
CA ALA A 675 -7.73 23.40 -23.91
C ALA A 675 -8.25 23.49 -22.47
N SER A 676 -9.57 23.41 -22.27
CA SER A 676 -10.26 23.40 -20.98
C SER A 676 -10.28 22.02 -20.28
N ALA A 677 -9.98 20.93 -20.98
CA ALA A 677 -10.02 19.57 -20.46
C ALA A 677 -8.67 19.15 -19.83
N PRO A 678 -8.65 18.23 -18.85
CA PRO A 678 -7.42 17.64 -18.34
C PRO A 678 -6.58 16.97 -19.44
N PRO A 679 -5.25 16.82 -19.27
CA PRO A 679 -4.42 16.06 -20.21
C PRO A 679 -4.97 14.64 -20.45
N ALA A 680 -4.76 14.10 -21.66
CA ALA A 680 -5.09 12.71 -21.93
C ALA A 680 -4.05 11.77 -21.31
N GLY A 681 -4.46 10.55 -20.97
CA GLY A 681 -3.50 9.49 -20.66
C GLY A 681 -2.83 9.00 -21.94
N LEU A 682 -1.52 8.80 -21.92
CA LEU A 682 -0.68 8.30 -23.00
C LEU A 682 -0.09 6.96 -22.58
N ARG A 683 -0.71 5.86 -22.98
CA ARG A 683 -0.27 4.52 -22.60
C ARG A 683 0.73 3.97 -23.62
N PHE A 684 1.91 3.57 -23.17
CA PHE A 684 2.92 2.91 -23.98
C PHE A 684 2.65 1.41 -24.06
N CYS A 685 1.79 0.99 -24.98
CA CYS A 685 1.40 -0.42 -25.09
C CYS A 685 2.58 -1.28 -25.53
N MET A 686 2.88 -2.36 -24.80
CA MET A 686 3.95 -3.31 -25.15
C MET A 686 3.62 -4.22 -26.32
N SER A 687 2.33 -4.37 -26.60
CA SER A 687 1.86 -5.14 -27.74
C SER A 687 1.75 -4.22 -28.94
N ALA A 688 2.19 -4.70 -30.11
CA ALA A 688 1.84 -4.06 -31.37
C ALA A 688 0.30 -3.97 -31.48
N LYS A 689 -0.21 -2.87 -32.05
CA LYS A 689 -1.65 -2.74 -32.31
C LYS A 689 -2.11 -3.91 -33.18
N THR A 690 -3.20 -4.56 -32.77
CA THR A 690 -3.92 -5.51 -33.60
C THR A 690 -5.06 -4.78 -34.30
N ASP A 691 -5.44 -5.21 -35.51
CA ASP A 691 -6.66 -4.73 -36.15
C ASP A 691 -7.93 -5.37 -35.56
N ARG A 692 -7.77 -6.23 -34.56
CA ARG A 692 -8.85 -6.99 -33.95
C ARG A 692 -9.68 -6.13 -33.02
N THR A 693 -10.98 -6.36 -33.08
CA THR A 693 -12.00 -5.67 -32.28
C THR A 693 -12.76 -6.66 -31.42
N VAL A 694 -12.95 -6.31 -30.15
CA VAL A 694 -13.90 -6.97 -29.26
C VAL A 694 -15.07 -6.05 -28.96
N LEU A 695 -16.28 -6.57 -29.09
CA LEU A 695 -17.51 -5.94 -28.61
C LEU A 695 -17.93 -6.61 -27.31
N TRP A 696 -18.03 -5.84 -26.23
CA TRP A 696 -18.34 -6.34 -24.90
C TRP A 696 -19.74 -5.91 -24.42
N TRP A 697 -20.63 -6.87 -24.18
CA TRP A 697 -21.97 -6.66 -23.67
C TRP A 697 -22.11 -7.16 -22.22
N SER A 698 -22.77 -6.36 -21.37
CA SER A 698 -23.17 -6.79 -20.02
C SER A 698 -24.69 -6.74 -19.86
N GLY A 699 -25.24 -7.86 -19.39
CA GLY A 699 -26.64 -7.97 -18.97
C GLY A 699 -26.95 -7.33 -17.61
N ARG A 700 -25.94 -6.90 -16.85
CA ARG A 700 -26.07 -6.22 -15.54
C ARG A 700 -25.01 -5.10 -15.38
N PRO A 701 -25.10 -4.00 -16.15
CA PRO A 701 -24.05 -2.99 -16.25
C PRO A 701 -23.64 -2.42 -14.89
N SER A 702 -24.62 -2.02 -14.06
CA SER A 702 -24.39 -1.44 -12.73
C SER A 702 -23.57 -2.32 -11.77
N ARG A 703 -23.63 -3.64 -11.94
CA ARG A 703 -22.82 -4.60 -11.17
C ARG A 703 -21.44 -4.84 -11.79
N ASP A 704 -21.34 -4.71 -13.11
CA ASP A 704 -20.18 -5.08 -13.91
C ASP A 704 -19.25 -3.89 -14.23
N ASP A 705 -19.67 -2.64 -13.99
CA ASP A 705 -18.93 -1.41 -14.35
C ASP A 705 -17.48 -1.38 -13.84
N ARG A 706 -17.25 -1.88 -12.61
CA ARG A 706 -15.90 -1.98 -12.05
C ARG A 706 -15.03 -3.01 -12.76
N GLU A 707 -15.63 -4.12 -13.20
CA GLU A 707 -14.92 -5.21 -13.87
C GLU A 707 -14.66 -4.90 -15.34
N VAL A 708 -15.63 -4.31 -16.05
CA VAL A 708 -15.48 -3.94 -17.46
C VAL A 708 -14.37 -2.92 -17.67
N THR A 709 -14.14 -2.03 -16.71
CA THR A 709 -13.02 -1.06 -16.76
C THR A 709 -11.67 -1.78 -16.74
N HIS A 710 -11.53 -2.78 -15.87
CA HIS A 710 -10.31 -3.59 -15.80
C HIS A 710 -10.13 -4.45 -17.06
N VAL A 711 -11.19 -5.09 -17.55
CA VAL A 711 -11.12 -5.93 -18.75
C VAL A 711 -10.83 -5.11 -20.00
N ARG A 712 -11.46 -3.94 -20.14
CA ARG A 712 -11.15 -2.98 -21.21
C ARG A 712 -9.65 -2.69 -21.24
N ARG A 713 -9.06 -2.38 -20.08
CA ARG A 713 -7.61 -2.14 -19.95
C ARG A 713 -6.80 -3.34 -20.44
N GLN A 714 -7.15 -4.56 -20.06
CA GLN A 714 -6.42 -5.76 -20.50
C GLN A 714 -6.42 -5.94 -22.03
N PHE A 715 -7.57 -5.74 -22.68
CA PHE A 715 -7.65 -5.81 -24.15
C PHE A 715 -6.84 -4.70 -24.82
N GLN A 716 -6.92 -3.47 -24.29
CA GLN A 716 -6.16 -2.34 -24.79
C GLN A 716 -4.64 -2.52 -24.62
N GLU A 717 -4.18 -3.08 -23.49
CA GLU A 717 -2.79 -3.46 -23.26
C GLU A 717 -2.29 -4.51 -24.27
N ALA A 718 -3.18 -5.40 -24.73
CA ALA A 718 -2.88 -6.38 -25.76
C ALA A 718 -3.02 -5.83 -27.20
N GLY A 719 -3.35 -4.55 -27.37
CA GLY A 719 -3.47 -3.91 -28.68
C GLY A 719 -4.82 -4.13 -29.38
N TRP A 720 -5.87 -4.54 -28.67
CA TRP A 720 -7.22 -4.73 -29.21
C TRP A 720 -8.07 -3.45 -29.15
N GLN A 721 -8.97 -3.29 -30.12
CA GLN A 721 -10.03 -2.28 -30.04
C GLN A 721 -11.19 -2.80 -29.17
N PHE A 722 -11.47 -2.15 -28.05
CA PHE A 722 -12.54 -2.53 -27.15
C PHE A 722 -13.77 -1.62 -27.32
N LYS A 723 -14.89 -2.19 -27.74
CA LYS A 723 -16.18 -1.48 -27.90
C LYS A 723 -17.13 -1.94 -26.81
N LEU A 724 -17.63 -1.01 -26.00
CA LEU A 724 -18.72 -1.31 -25.08
C LEU A 724 -20.03 -1.42 -25.88
N GLY A 725 -20.69 -2.56 -25.79
CA GLY A 725 -21.96 -2.84 -26.44
C GLY A 725 -23.10 -2.09 -25.74
N VAL A 726 -23.74 -1.19 -26.48
CA VAL A 726 -24.99 -0.52 -26.13
C VAL A 726 -26.00 -0.81 -27.26
N ALA A 727 -27.30 -0.71 -26.99
CA ALA A 727 -28.33 -1.07 -27.98
C ALA A 727 -28.10 -0.40 -29.36
N ALA A 728 -27.64 0.84 -29.38
CA ALA A 728 -27.39 1.61 -30.60
C ALA A 728 -26.22 1.08 -31.46
N ASN A 729 -25.14 0.54 -30.86
CA ASN A 729 -23.97 0.09 -31.60
C ASN A 729 -23.91 -1.44 -31.76
N LEU A 730 -24.79 -2.19 -31.09
CA LEU A 730 -24.81 -3.64 -31.15
C LEU A 730 -25.25 -4.16 -32.54
N ALA A 731 -26.20 -3.48 -33.19
CA ALA A 731 -26.67 -3.85 -34.53
C ALA A 731 -25.67 -3.46 -35.63
N THR A 732 -25.00 -2.32 -35.50
CA THR A 732 -24.16 -1.74 -36.56
C THR A 732 -22.67 -2.01 -36.36
N GLY A 733 -22.24 -2.36 -35.15
CA GLY A 733 -20.83 -2.51 -34.79
C GLY A 733 -20.26 -3.86 -35.18
N SER A 734 -19.46 -3.92 -36.25
CA SER A 734 -18.66 -5.10 -36.58
C SER A 734 -17.50 -5.28 -35.59
N ALA A 735 -17.26 -6.54 -35.22
CA ALA A 735 -16.17 -6.99 -34.35
C ALA A 735 -15.77 -8.43 -34.70
N ASP A 736 -14.51 -8.77 -34.48
CA ASP A 736 -13.99 -10.13 -34.60
C ASP A 736 -14.47 -11.02 -33.46
N VAL A 737 -14.73 -10.40 -32.29
CA VAL A 737 -15.12 -11.09 -31.07
C VAL A 737 -16.31 -10.38 -30.43
N TYR A 738 -17.35 -11.14 -30.11
CA TYR A 738 -18.50 -10.67 -29.33
C TYR A 738 -18.49 -11.36 -27.97
N TRP A 739 -18.30 -10.60 -26.90
CA TRP A 739 -18.29 -11.10 -25.53
C TRP A 739 -19.57 -10.70 -24.81
N PHE A 740 -20.37 -11.68 -24.41
CA PHE A 740 -21.62 -11.50 -23.70
C PHE A 740 -21.51 -12.01 -22.27
N ARG A 741 -21.60 -11.09 -21.31
CA ARG A 741 -21.72 -11.44 -19.89
C ARG A 741 -23.17 -11.36 -19.43
N ASN A 742 -23.65 -12.42 -18.79
CA ASN A 742 -25.00 -12.50 -18.21
C ASN A 742 -26.14 -12.14 -19.21
N PRO A 743 -26.13 -12.61 -20.46
CA PRO A 743 -27.01 -12.09 -21.53
C PRO A 743 -28.52 -12.29 -21.26
N GLY A 744 -28.90 -13.22 -20.38
CA GLY A 744 -30.30 -13.51 -20.04
C GLY A 744 -30.91 -12.65 -18.93
N TYR A 745 -30.16 -11.70 -18.37
CA TYR A 745 -30.57 -10.88 -17.22
C TYR A 745 -31.39 -9.64 -17.61
N GLU A 746 -31.25 -8.56 -16.85
CA GLU A 746 -31.99 -7.29 -16.93
C GLU A 746 -31.82 -6.64 -18.32
N ASN A 747 -30.59 -6.61 -18.84
CA ASN A 747 -30.28 -5.99 -20.13
C ASN A 747 -30.02 -7.03 -21.22
N LYS A 748 -31.07 -7.41 -21.94
CA LYS A 748 -31.01 -8.40 -23.03
C LYS A 748 -30.56 -7.76 -24.35
N PRO A 749 -29.73 -8.43 -25.16
CA PRO A 749 -29.47 -8.01 -26.54
C PRO A 749 -30.78 -7.83 -27.32
N PRO A 750 -30.98 -6.69 -28.01
CA PRO A 750 -32.14 -6.48 -28.89
C PRO A 750 -32.21 -7.55 -29.99
N VAL A 751 -33.42 -7.95 -30.38
CA VAL A 751 -33.65 -9.05 -31.35
C VAL A 751 -33.01 -8.74 -32.70
N GLU A 752 -33.28 -7.56 -33.25
CA GLU A 752 -32.71 -7.08 -34.51
C GLU A 752 -31.18 -7.01 -34.50
N ALA A 753 -30.58 -6.56 -33.39
CA ALA A 753 -29.11 -6.55 -33.25
C ALA A 753 -28.55 -7.97 -33.23
N TRP A 754 -29.24 -8.87 -32.54
CA TRP A 754 -28.82 -10.26 -32.41
C TRP A 754 -28.86 -11.03 -33.74
N LEU A 755 -29.87 -10.80 -34.59
CA LEU A 755 -29.96 -11.40 -35.92
C LEU A 755 -28.72 -11.09 -36.78
N GLU A 756 -28.19 -9.87 -36.68
CA GLU A 756 -27.00 -9.46 -37.41
C GLU A 756 -25.71 -10.03 -36.80
N ILE A 757 -25.60 -10.05 -35.47
CA ILE A 757 -24.47 -10.70 -34.77
C ILE A 757 -24.38 -12.19 -35.14
N ARG A 758 -25.52 -12.90 -35.16
CA ARG A 758 -25.59 -14.32 -35.53
C ARG A 758 -24.99 -14.59 -36.91
N LYS A 759 -25.30 -13.75 -37.91
CA LYS A 759 -24.72 -13.85 -39.27
C LYS A 759 -23.20 -13.66 -39.25
N ARG A 760 -22.69 -12.75 -38.43
CA ARG A 760 -21.24 -12.49 -38.33
C ARG A 760 -20.49 -13.62 -37.66
N ILE A 761 -21.09 -14.25 -36.65
CA ILE A 761 -20.57 -15.49 -36.06
C ILE A 761 -20.54 -16.58 -37.14
N GLU A 762 -21.64 -16.76 -37.88
CA GLU A 762 -21.68 -17.73 -38.99
C GLU A 762 -20.59 -17.49 -40.04
N ALA A 763 -20.26 -16.23 -40.30
CA ALA A 763 -19.23 -15.81 -41.24
C ALA A 763 -17.78 -15.90 -40.71
N GLY A 764 -17.56 -16.20 -39.42
CA GLY A 764 -16.21 -16.40 -38.89
C GLY A 764 -15.92 -15.73 -37.54
N ALA A 765 -16.81 -14.90 -37.00
CA ALA A 765 -16.56 -14.23 -35.72
C ALA A 765 -16.62 -15.21 -34.54
N LEU A 766 -15.90 -14.88 -33.46
CA LEU A 766 -15.95 -15.59 -32.19
C LEU A 766 -17.03 -14.99 -31.29
N ALA A 767 -17.91 -15.82 -30.73
CA ALA A 767 -18.83 -15.41 -29.66
C ALA A 767 -18.47 -16.09 -28.35
N VAL A 768 -18.30 -15.31 -27.28
CA VAL A 768 -18.01 -15.82 -25.94
C VAL A 768 -19.16 -15.46 -25.01
N PHE A 769 -19.73 -16.46 -24.36
CA PHE A 769 -20.84 -16.31 -23.41
C PHE A 769 -20.38 -16.71 -22.01
N VAL A 770 -20.55 -15.80 -21.05
CA VAL A 770 -20.15 -16.02 -19.66
C VAL A 770 -21.30 -15.68 -18.72
N SER A 771 -21.63 -16.59 -17.81
CA SER A 771 -22.71 -16.35 -16.85
C SER A 771 -22.60 -17.26 -15.63
N TYR A 772 -23.10 -16.78 -14.49
CA TYR A 772 -23.35 -17.60 -13.29
C TYR A 772 -24.79 -18.15 -13.24
N ALA A 773 -25.61 -17.83 -14.24
CA ALA A 773 -26.96 -18.39 -14.39
C ALA A 773 -27.27 -18.77 -15.85
N ARG A 774 -28.41 -19.46 -16.05
CA ARG A 774 -28.83 -19.94 -17.37
C ARG A 774 -28.84 -18.81 -18.41
N MET A 775 -28.28 -19.11 -19.57
CA MET A 775 -28.27 -18.24 -20.75
C MET A 775 -29.28 -18.76 -21.77
N PRO A 776 -30.12 -17.90 -22.37
CA PRO A 776 -31.14 -18.32 -23.35
C PRO A 776 -30.52 -18.52 -24.76
N LEU A 777 -29.45 -19.30 -24.85
CA LEU A 777 -28.69 -19.47 -26.10
C LEU A 777 -29.54 -20.12 -27.21
N GLU A 778 -30.45 -21.02 -26.85
CA GLU A 778 -31.38 -21.64 -27.78
C GLU A 778 -32.32 -20.63 -28.46
N GLN A 779 -32.64 -19.52 -27.79
CA GLN A 779 -33.47 -18.46 -28.35
C GLN A 779 -32.65 -17.56 -29.27
N TYR A 780 -31.41 -17.30 -28.89
CA TYR A 780 -30.47 -16.55 -29.70
C TYR A 780 -30.13 -17.30 -30.99
N PHE A 781 -29.70 -18.55 -30.91
CA PHE A 781 -29.32 -19.32 -32.10
C PHE A 781 -30.51 -19.98 -32.82
N ASP A 782 -31.74 -19.80 -32.34
CA ASP A 782 -32.95 -20.47 -32.86
C ASP A 782 -32.70 -21.98 -33.11
N ASP A 783 -32.03 -22.61 -32.15
CA ASP A 783 -31.56 -23.98 -32.24
C ASP A 783 -31.60 -24.61 -30.83
N PRO A 784 -32.53 -25.55 -30.58
CA PRO A 784 -32.66 -26.20 -29.27
C PRO A 784 -31.39 -26.90 -28.77
N SER A 785 -30.46 -27.28 -29.65
CA SER A 785 -29.19 -27.91 -29.28
C SER A 785 -28.20 -26.94 -28.59
N PHE A 786 -28.46 -25.63 -28.66
CA PHE A 786 -27.70 -24.63 -27.90
C PHE A 786 -28.09 -24.54 -26.43
N PHE A 787 -29.07 -25.31 -25.97
CA PHE A 787 -29.44 -25.32 -24.57
C PHE A 787 -28.27 -25.79 -23.68
N VAL A 788 -27.83 -24.90 -22.78
CA VAL A 788 -26.82 -25.19 -21.76
C VAL A 788 -27.35 -24.74 -20.40
N ALA A 789 -27.55 -25.70 -19.49
CA ALA A 789 -27.84 -25.40 -18.10
C ALA A 789 -26.56 -25.01 -17.35
N VAL A 790 -26.72 -24.24 -16.28
CA VAL A 790 -25.62 -23.88 -15.38
C VAL A 790 -25.78 -24.66 -14.07
N ARG A 791 -24.69 -25.30 -13.63
CA ARG A 791 -24.63 -26.05 -12.37
C ARG A 791 -23.72 -25.34 -11.39
N GLU A 792 -24.26 -24.91 -10.25
CA GLU A 792 -23.45 -24.39 -9.16
C GLU A 792 -22.57 -25.48 -8.55
N ILE A 793 -21.30 -25.17 -8.33
CA ILE A 793 -20.33 -26.04 -7.67
C ILE A 793 -20.39 -25.78 -6.18
N ARG A 794 -20.82 -26.79 -5.42
CA ARG A 794 -21.02 -26.64 -3.98
C ARG A 794 -20.00 -27.44 -3.19
N GLY A 795 -19.40 -26.72 -2.23
CA GLY A 795 -18.27 -27.07 -1.36
C GLY A 795 -17.32 -28.17 -1.80
N LEU A 796 -16.63 -27.84 -2.85
CA LEU A 796 -15.21 -28.11 -2.92
C LEU A 796 -14.47 -27.03 -2.11
N PRO A 797 -13.44 -27.39 -1.30
CA PRO A 797 -12.49 -26.40 -0.78
C PRO A 797 -11.69 -25.73 -1.91
N LEU A 798 -11.01 -24.62 -1.61
CA LEU A 798 -10.22 -23.90 -2.60
C LEU A 798 -9.11 -24.79 -3.19
N ALA A 799 -8.46 -25.62 -2.37
CA ALA A 799 -7.47 -26.59 -2.85
C ALA A 799 -8.03 -27.65 -3.80
N ALA A 800 -9.33 -27.97 -3.73
CA ALA A 800 -9.95 -28.97 -4.61
C ALA A 800 -10.48 -28.36 -5.91
N ARG A 801 -10.64 -27.04 -5.96
CA ARG A 801 -11.10 -26.29 -7.14
C ARG A 801 -9.98 -26.11 -8.15
N GLN A 802 -9.47 -27.23 -8.64
CA GLN A 802 -8.41 -27.29 -9.65
C GLN A 802 -8.96 -27.89 -10.94
N VAL A 803 -8.34 -27.54 -12.05
CA VAL A 803 -8.72 -28.10 -13.34
C VAL A 803 -8.44 -29.60 -13.33
N LYS A 804 -9.44 -30.41 -13.68
CA LYS A 804 -9.34 -31.87 -13.73
C LYS A 804 -8.95 -32.38 -15.12
N ARG A 805 -9.46 -31.71 -16.15
CA ARG A 805 -9.14 -32.02 -17.55
C ARG A 805 -8.99 -30.74 -18.33
N LEU A 806 -7.95 -30.69 -19.15
CA LEU A 806 -7.77 -29.70 -20.21
C LEU A 806 -7.70 -30.45 -21.53
N GLN A 807 -8.54 -30.05 -22.48
CA GLN A 807 -8.50 -30.58 -23.82
C GLN A 807 -7.18 -30.15 -24.48
N PRO A 808 -6.31 -31.09 -24.90
CA PRO A 808 -5.07 -30.72 -25.58
C PRO A 808 -5.38 -30.02 -26.91
N GLY A 809 -4.61 -28.98 -27.24
CA GLY A 809 -4.75 -28.29 -28.52
C GLY A 809 -3.96 -27.00 -28.60
N ALA A 810 -3.96 -26.36 -29.78
CA ALA A 810 -3.32 -25.06 -29.99
C ALA A 810 -3.88 -23.99 -29.03
N TRP A 811 -5.19 -24.03 -28.75
CA TRP A 811 -5.85 -23.13 -27.79
C TRP A 811 -5.26 -23.17 -26.38
N LEU A 812 -4.54 -24.22 -25.98
CA LEU A 812 -3.89 -24.29 -24.67
C LEU A 812 -2.45 -23.74 -24.70
N LYS A 813 -1.84 -23.68 -25.88
CA LYS A 813 -0.41 -23.43 -26.08
C LYS A 813 -0.12 -22.07 -26.70
N THR A 814 -0.99 -21.58 -27.57
CA THR A 814 -0.75 -20.42 -28.42
C THR A 814 -1.98 -19.51 -28.52
N PRO A 815 -1.79 -18.18 -28.54
CA PRO A 815 -0.52 -17.48 -28.28
C PRO A 815 -0.06 -17.55 -26.81
N HIS A 816 -0.97 -17.80 -25.87
CA HIS A 816 -0.63 -17.90 -24.44
C HIS A 816 -0.58 -19.35 -23.98
N LYS A 817 0.34 -19.66 -23.06
CA LYS A 817 0.41 -20.98 -22.41
C LYS A 817 -0.61 -21.04 -21.28
N LEU A 818 -1.82 -21.49 -21.60
CA LEU A 818 -2.93 -21.63 -20.65
C LEU A 818 -2.87 -22.98 -19.93
N GLY A 819 -1.86 -23.20 -19.10
CA GLY A 819 -1.68 -24.48 -18.38
C GLY A 819 -2.24 -24.50 -16.96
N ASN A 820 -2.51 -23.34 -16.38
CA ASN A 820 -2.92 -23.19 -15.00
C ASN A 820 -4.03 -22.14 -14.90
N PHE A 821 -5.23 -22.58 -14.54
CA PHE A 821 -6.39 -21.72 -14.37
C PHE A 821 -6.63 -21.35 -12.89
N GLY A 822 -5.65 -21.57 -12.01
CA GLY A 822 -5.78 -21.30 -10.59
C GLY A 822 -6.98 -22.02 -9.98
N ILE A 823 -7.81 -21.26 -9.26
CA ILE A 823 -9.09 -21.74 -8.71
C ILE A 823 -10.13 -21.76 -9.84
N THR A 824 -10.71 -22.93 -10.11
CA THR A 824 -11.78 -23.10 -11.12
C THR A 824 -13.01 -22.25 -10.79
N PRO A 825 -13.84 -21.84 -11.77
CA PRO A 825 -15.04 -21.02 -11.53
C PRO A 825 -16.08 -21.72 -10.64
N ALA A 826 -17.05 -20.98 -10.12
CA ALA A 826 -18.06 -21.50 -9.18
C ALA A 826 -19.25 -22.19 -9.87
N TYR A 827 -19.28 -22.16 -11.20
CA TYR A 827 -20.42 -22.59 -11.99
C TYR A 827 -19.94 -23.37 -13.22
N GLY A 828 -20.42 -24.61 -13.36
CA GLY A 828 -20.19 -25.49 -14.50
C GLY A 828 -21.33 -25.44 -15.52
N LEU A 829 -21.13 -26.10 -16.65
CA LEU A 829 -21.97 -26.08 -17.83
C LEU A 829 -22.48 -27.48 -18.15
N VAL A 830 -23.78 -27.63 -18.30
CA VAL A 830 -24.45 -28.89 -18.59
C VAL A 830 -25.25 -28.75 -19.89
N PRO A 831 -24.66 -29.06 -21.06
CA PRO A 831 -25.36 -29.02 -22.33
C PRO A 831 -26.43 -30.13 -22.40
N LYS A 832 -27.60 -29.82 -22.98
CA LYS A 832 -28.66 -30.83 -23.18
C LYS A 832 -28.26 -31.91 -24.20
N GLN A 833 -27.44 -31.52 -25.18
CA GLN A 833 -26.86 -32.37 -26.22
C GLN A 833 -25.34 -32.24 -26.16
N PRO A 834 -24.64 -32.95 -25.27
CA PRO A 834 -23.19 -32.82 -25.09
C PRO A 834 -22.38 -33.14 -26.36
N GLU A 835 -22.89 -34.01 -27.23
CA GLU A 835 -22.23 -34.47 -28.47
C GLU A 835 -21.98 -33.36 -29.50
N VAL A 836 -22.72 -32.25 -29.43
CA VAL A 836 -22.52 -31.10 -30.33
C VAL A 836 -21.55 -30.05 -29.76
N TRP A 837 -21.04 -30.26 -28.54
CA TRP A 837 -20.12 -29.37 -27.85
C TRP A 837 -18.77 -30.05 -27.60
N GLU A 838 -17.70 -29.30 -27.80
CA GLU A 838 -16.35 -29.67 -27.36
C GLU A 838 -16.11 -29.13 -25.94
N ALA A 839 -15.94 -30.02 -24.97
CA ALA A 839 -15.57 -29.64 -23.62
C ALA A 839 -14.06 -29.37 -23.53
N LEU A 840 -13.68 -28.10 -23.44
CA LEU A 840 -12.29 -27.66 -23.44
C LEU A 840 -11.63 -27.75 -22.07
N ALA A 841 -12.39 -27.50 -21.00
CA ALA A 841 -11.86 -27.57 -19.65
C ALA A 841 -12.94 -28.03 -18.67
N ASP A 842 -12.57 -28.99 -17.82
CA ASP A 842 -13.45 -29.58 -16.83
C ASP A 842 -12.94 -29.33 -15.42
N MET A 843 -13.89 -29.16 -14.51
CA MET A 843 -13.64 -29.00 -13.08
C MET A 843 -14.44 -30.02 -12.29
N PRO A 844 -14.06 -30.32 -11.04
CA PRO A 844 -14.82 -31.22 -10.20
C PRO A 844 -16.20 -30.61 -9.89
N VAL A 845 -17.19 -31.48 -9.74
CA VAL A 845 -18.59 -31.12 -9.59
C VAL A 845 -18.96 -30.78 -8.14
N ASP A 846 -18.53 -31.63 -7.21
CA ASP A 846 -18.76 -31.52 -5.78
C ASP A 846 -17.72 -32.36 -5.02
N GLY A 847 -17.73 -32.24 -3.68
CA GLY A 847 -16.84 -32.99 -2.80
C GLY A 847 -17.25 -34.45 -2.55
N ASP A 848 -18.44 -34.86 -3.00
CA ASP A 848 -18.99 -36.19 -2.72
C ASP A 848 -18.63 -37.20 -3.82
N GLN A 849 -18.41 -36.72 -5.05
CA GLN A 849 -18.00 -37.51 -6.21
C GLN A 849 -16.65 -37.01 -6.76
N PRO A 850 -15.50 -37.47 -6.24
CA PRO A 850 -14.16 -36.94 -6.57
C PRO A 850 -13.78 -37.02 -8.06
N ASP A 851 -14.37 -37.98 -8.78
CA ASP A 851 -14.13 -38.21 -10.22
C ASP A 851 -15.21 -37.58 -11.10
N ALA A 852 -16.31 -37.09 -10.52
CA ALA A 852 -17.35 -36.39 -11.26
C ALA A 852 -16.84 -35.02 -11.67
N THR A 853 -16.86 -34.77 -12.98
CA THR A 853 -16.45 -33.50 -13.56
C THR A 853 -17.57 -32.87 -14.36
N VAL A 854 -17.53 -31.54 -14.48
CA VAL A 854 -18.42 -30.76 -15.33
C VAL A 854 -17.57 -29.78 -16.12
N PRO A 855 -17.87 -29.59 -17.42
CA PRO A 855 -17.22 -28.56 -18.21
C PRO A 855 -17.43 -27.18 -17.59
N PHE A 856 -16.41 -26.34 -17.62
CA PHE A 856 -16.55 -24.91 -17.34
C PHE A 856 -16.14 -24.04 -18.52
N ILE A 857 -15.64 -24.66 -19.60
CA ILE A 857 -15.44 -24.07 -20.92
C ILE A 857 -15.94 -25.08 -21.96
N LEU A 858 -16.97 -24.70 -22.71
CA LEU A 858 -17.48 -25.42 -23.87
C LEU A 858 -17.20 -24.60 -25.13
N ALA A 859 -16.89 -25.26 -26.23
CA ALA A 859 -16.77 -24.64 -27.55
C ALA A 859 -17.60 -25.42 -28.59
N ARG A 860 -18.13 -24.72 -29.60
CA ARG A 860 -18.88 -25.31 -30.70
C ARG A 860 -18.66 -24.49 -31.97
N ARG A 861 -18.45 -25.16 -33.11
CA ARG A 861 -18.44 -24.48 -34.41
C ARG A 861 -19.84 -24.03 -34.80
N TYR A 862 -19.94 -22.83 -35.37
CA TYR A 862 -21.18 -22.29 -35.92
C TYR A 862 -20.88 -21.58 -37.24
N GLY A 863 -21.18 -22.26 -38.36
CA GLY A 863 -20.67 -21.85 -39.67
C GLY A 863 -19.14 -21.87 -39.69
N GLN A 864 -18.52 -20.77 -40.12
CA GLN A 864 -17.07 -20.57 -40.08
C GLN A 864 -16.56 -20.09 -38.71
N GLY A 865 -17.44 -19.54 -37.87
CA GLY A 865 -17.06 -19.03 -36.56
C GLY A 865 -17.18 -20.05 -35.44
N THR A 866 -16.99 -19.56 -34.22
CA THR A 866 -16.95 -20.37 -33.00
C THR A 866 -17.80 -19.73 -31.90
N VAL A 867 -18.55 -20.55 -31.18
CA VAL A 867 -19.28 -20.17 -29.97
C VAL A 867 -18.61 -20.84 -28.78
N VAL A 868 -18.17 -20.03 -27.81
CA VAL A 868 -17.61 -20.48 -26.54
C VAL A 868 -18.55 -20.10 -25.41
N VAL A 869 -18.79 -21.03 -24.50
CA VAL A 869 -19.61 -20.83 -23.30
C VAL A 869 -18.74 -21.14 -22.08
N MET A 870 -18.75 -20.25 -21.07
CA MET A 870 -17.92 -20.39 -19.87
C MET A 870 -18.70 -20.12 -18.59
N GLY A 871 -18.24 -20.74 -17.49
CA GLY A 871 -18.62 -20.34 -16.14
C GLY A 871 -18.07 -18.96 -15.77
N ASP A 872 -18.77 -18.23 -14.88
CA ASP A 872 -18.32 -16.91 -14.44
C ASP A 872 -17.02 -16.96 -13.63
N ARG A 873 -16.16 -15.95 -13.80
CA ARG A 873 -14.87 -15.75 -13.10
C ARG A 873 -13.85 -16.88 -13.28
N VAL A 874 -13.59 -17.30 -14.51
CA VAL A 874 -12.38 -18.08 -14.84
C VAL A 874 -11.14 -17.26 -14.49
N ALA A 875 -10.19 -17.82 -13.72
CA ALA A 875 -9.01 -17.10 -13.25
C ALA A 875 -7.90 -16.98 -14.33
N VAL A 876 -8.29 -16.55 -15.53
CA VAL A 876 -7.44 -16.20 -16.66
C VAL A 876 -7.94 -14.87 -17.23
N LYS A 877 -7.04 -14.00 -17.67
CA LYS A 877 -7.41 -12.71 -18.27
C LYS A 877 -8.29 -12.93 -19.51
N PRO A 878 -9.48 -12.31 -19.63
CA PRO A 878 -10.34 -12.42 -20.80
C PRO A 878 -9.64 -12.27 -22.15
N VAL A 879 -8.68 -11.34 -22.28
CA VAL A 879 -7.93 -11.17 -23.53
C VAL A 879 -7.08 -12.38 -23.90
N GLN A 880 -6.44 -13.02 -22.93
CA GLN A 880 -5.65 -14.23 -23.18
C GLN A 880 -6.54 -15.40 -23.60
N LEU A 881 -7.73 -15.52 -23.00
CA LEU A 881 -8.72 -16.51 -23.42
C LEU A 881 -9.15 -16.27 -24.86
N VAL A 882 -9.53 -15.05 -25.22
CA VAL A 882 -9.96 -14.70 -26.58
C VAL A 882 -8.88 -14.99 -27.62
N GLU A 883 -7.64 -14.57 -27.38
CA GLU A 883 -6.54 -14.77 -28.33
C GLU A 883 -6.26 -16.24 -28.59
N ASN A 884 -6.40 -17.08 -27.56
CA ASN A 884 -6.28 -18.52 -27.67
C ASN A 884 -7.51 -19.18 -28.30
N PHE A 885 -8.72 -18.70 -27.99
CA PHE A 885 -9.96 -19.20 -28.60
C PHE A 885 -10.03 -18.90 -30.10
N LEU A 886 -9.40 -17.83 -30.57
CA LEU A 886 -9.26 -17.58 -32.00
C LEU A 886 -8.38 -18.62 -32.72
N GLN A 887 -7.61 -19.43 -32.00
CA GLN A 887 -6.87 -20.58 -32.55
C GLN A 887 -7.70 -21.87 -32.54
N LEU A 888 -8.91 -21.87 -31.96
CA LEU A 888 -9.79 -23.04 -31.99
C LEU A 888 -10.18 -23.33 -33.44
N HIS A 889 -9.95 -24.58 -33.85
CA HIS A 889 -10.30 -25.09 -35.18
C HIS A 889 -9.70 -24.32 -36.37
N THR A 890 -8.64 -23.54 -36.11
CA THR A 890 -7.71 -23.07 -37.15
C THR A 890 -6.87 -24.26 -37.62
N PRO A 891 -6.68 -24.49 -38.93
CA PRO A 891 -5.97 -25.67 -39.45
C PRO A 891 -4.52 -25.80 -38.99
#